data_AF-A0A800CCB1-F1
#
_entry.id   AF-A0A800CCB1-F1
#
_cell.length_a   1.000
_cell.length_b   1.000
_cell.length_c   1.000
_cell.angle_alpha   90.00
_cell.angle_beta   90.00
_cell.angle_gamma   90.00
#
_symmetry.space_group_name_H-M   'P 1'
#
loop_
_entity.id
_entity.type
_entity.pdbx_description
1 polymer ?
#
loop_
_entity_poly.entity_id
_entity_poly.type
_entity_poly.pdbx_seq_one_letter_code
_entity_poly.pdbx_strand_id
1 'polypeptide(L)'
;GIAAENARLGEELKKTTKALEKASRRDNELRDQAQRMEAEYRSTQRKVEIAGLREALGQVLLEHRKNLPDPRKYKKQETRLRKHVTETGLRQIHYKEQLRRLKALEADPSSLLKDVPEAQQDALKEPLKQLLQRKRELLGKLVSTDEAYLRALSEQEVMLRRVQDTLATYDDFLAEHLLWVRNTPVIGLDDLKKIPAELRALLNMQAWNEFGSNFFRQLSHAYLFHLLVAIMLLAFWLRGRVRAALISASEEVGKPAGGNFSATLKALFYSVLLPIAPTMLIGLLAWQLKQQAEVSAYADALAGALSWAWKPVYSLLLLRALACHRGVLEAHFHWRATTIQRLRKAINFLLLAFIPASMLTIVLVNVTSSGLAGVSLKFSFMAAALSQSVFIYLVFHAEKGVIASYLQQHSHNFLRRSRWLWFPLLVIIPVLLIVLSLMGYVYTSATLLNQVINTLWLAAGLVVLQQLAEHWLLLSRRRIAYQAALERYKAMAEKKATDHQPPEAEKDTEFTEPKIDLVTLSKASRKLLNAAILITAVIGLWLIWSESLPALGVLDTIPLWQHTAMVNGVETQVPVTLGNLLLVVAIVVATLVASRNLPSLLEIVLLQYFHLSSGSRYAIRTLTGYVIAATGMVMVFKAVGGSWSQIQWLVAALGVGIGFGLQEIVANFIS
;
A
#
# COMPACT_ATOMS: atom_id res chain seq x y z
N GLY A 1 -51.20 -22.47 3.84
CA GLY A 1 -52.47 -21.85 4.24
C GLY A 1 -52.23 -20.49 4.86
N ILE A 2 -53.16 -19.55 4.70
CA ILE A 2 -53.03 -18.14 5.11
C ILE A 2 -52.71 -17.98 6.61
N ALA A 3 -53.24 -18.86 7.47
CA ALA A 3 -52.91 -18.86 8.89
C ALA A 3 -51.41 -19.07 9.18
N ALA A 4 -50.74 -19.96 8.45
CA ALA A 4 -49.30 -20.21 8.58
C ALA A 4 -48.46 -19.02 8.07
N GLU A 5 -48.93 -18.34 7.02
CA GLU A 5 -48.29 -17.11 6.55
C GLU A 5 -48.44 -15.97 7.55
N ASN A 6 -49.61 -15.80 8.17
CA ASN A 6 -49.83 -14.82 9.23
C ASN A 6 -48.93 -15.08 10.44
N ALA A 7 -48.73 -16.34 10.83
CA ALA A 7 -47.78 -16.70 11.88
C ALA A 7 -46.35 -16.29 11.52
N ARG A 8 -45.89 -16.59 10.29
CA ARG A 8 -44.57 -16.18 9.78
C ARG A 8 -44.39 -14.66 9.73
N LEU A 9 -45.40 -13.91 9.27
CA LEU A 9 -45.37 -12.45 9.26
C LEU A 9 -45.31 -11.87 10.68
N GLY A 10 -45.99 -12.49 11.64
CA GLY A 10 -45.90 -12.14 13.05
C GLY A 10 -44.49 -12.35 13.63
N GLU A 11 -43.82 -13.45 13.28
CA GLU A 11 -42.42 -13.69 13.68
C GLU A 11 -41.43 -12.70 13.03
N GLU A 12 -41.59 -12.43 11.73
CA GLU A 12 -40.79 -11.43 11.01
C GLU A 12 -40.99 -10.02 11.60
N LEU A 13 -42.22 -9.67 12.01
CA LEU A 13 -42.50 -8.40 12.68
C LEU A 13 -41.73 -8.32 14.00
N LYS A 14 -41.83 -9.35 14.85
CA LYS A 14 -41.10 -9.43 16.12
C LYS A 14 -39.58 -9.31 15.92
N LYS A 15 -39.04 -9.97 14.89
CA LYS A 15 -37.61 -9.92 14.54
C LYS A 15 -37.19 -8.52 14.09
N THR A 16 -38.00 -7.87 13.25
CA THR A 16 -37.74 -6.53 12.72
C THR A 16 -37.83 -5.47 13.82
N THR A 17 -38.82 -5.56 14.71
CA THR A 17 -38.94 -4.66 15.87
C THR A 17 -37.71 -4.76 16.79
N LYS A 18 -37.23 -5.97 17.09
CA LYS A 18 -35.97 -6.16 17.85
C LYS A 18 -34.76 -5.57 17.13
N ALA A 19 -34.69 -5.69 15.80
CA ALA A 19 -33.61 -5.11 15.00
C ALA A 19 -33.66 -3.57 15.04
N LEU A 20 -34.86 -2.99 14.94
CA LEU A 20 -35.09 -1.55 15.07
C LEU A 20 -34.66 -1.01 16.44
N GLU A 21 -35.04 -1.67 17.53
CA GLU A 21 -34.61 -1.28 18.88
C GLU A 21 -33.08 -1.31 19.01
N LYS A 22 -32.45 -2.38 18.50
CA LYS A 22 -30.99 -2.51 18.51
C LYS A 22 -30.31 -1.42 17.68
N ALA A 23 -30.85 -1.10 16.50
CA ALA A 23 -30.32 -0.03 15.67
C ALA A 23 -30.50 1.34 16.33
N SER A 24 -31.64 1.61 16.94
CA SER A 24 -31.86 2.88 17.65
C SER A 24 -30.88 3.08 18.81
N ARG A 25 -30.59 2.02 19.58
CA ARG A 25 -29.55 2.07 20.64
C ARG A 25 -28.16 2.34 20.06
N ARG A 26 -27.81 1.67 18.96
CA ARG A 26 -26.53 1.83 18.26
C ARG A 26 -26.35 3.23 17.67
N ASP A 27 -27.44 3.85 17.21
CA ASP A 27 -27.44 5.23 16.73
C ASP A 27 -27.03 6.21 17.85
N ASN A 28 -27.64 6.07 19.04
CA ASN A 28 -27.27 6.88 20.20
C ASN A 28 -25.80 6.69 20.61
N GLU A 29 -25.31 5.44 20.64
CA GLU A 29 -23.89 5.15 20.91
C GLU A 29 -22.95 5.83 19.91
N LEU A 30 -23.27 5.75 18.61
CA LEU A 30 -22.47 6.38 17.55
C LEU A 30 -22.52 7.90 17.63
N ARG A 31 -23.69 8.48 17.93
CA ARG A 31 -23.86 9.93 18.11
C ARG A 31 -23.01 10.44 19.28
N ASP A 32 -23.04 9.76 20.42
CA ASP A 32 -22.21 10.11 21.59
C ASP A 32 -20.72 9.97 21.29
N GLN A 33 -20.33 8.96 20.51
CA GLN A 33 -18.94 8.77 20.09
C GLN A 33 -18.49 9.89 19.13
N ALA A 34 -19.32 10.27 18.17
CA ALA A 34 -19.05 11.36 17.24
C ALA A 34 -18.87 12.69 17.99
N GLN A 35 -19.77 13.01 18.91
CA GLN A 35 -19.71 14.23 19.72
C GLN A 35 -18.47 14.28 20.60
N ARG A 36 -18.12 13.17 21.27
CA ARG A 36 -16.90 13.09 22.09
C ARG A 36 -15.65 13.34 21.27
N MET A 37 -15.54 12.70 20.11
CA MET A 37 -14.38 12.86 19.22
C MET A 37 -14.28 14.28 18.65
N GLU A 38 -15.40 14.89 18.27
CA GLU A 38 -15.40 16.27 17.79
C GLU A 38 -15.05 17.28 18.90
N ALA A 39 -15.52 17.04 20.13
CA ALA A 39 -15.16 17.86 21.28
C ALA A 39 -13.66 17.72 21.62
N GLU A 40 -13.12 16.51 21.56
CA GLU A 40 -11.69 16.24 21.76
C GLU A 40 -10.84 16.93 20.69
N TYR A 41 -11.21 16.80 19.42
CA TYR A 41 -10.56 17.50 18.31
C TYR A 41 -10.53 19.02 18.52
N ARG A 42 -11.68 19.66 18.77
CA ARG A 42 -11.76 21.12 19.01
C ARG A 42 -11.00 21.56 20.27
N SER A 43 -10.94 20.71 21.29
CA SER A 43 -10.15 20.96 22.50
C SER A 43 -8.66 20.96 22.17
N THR A 44 -8.19 19.94 21.44
CA THR A 44 -6.80 19.82 21.01
C THR A 44 -6.39 20.97 20.10
N GLN A 45 -7.24 21.36 19.14
CA GLN A 45 -6.98 22.51 18.27
C GLN A 45 -6.77 23.80 19.07
N ARG A 46 -7.68 24.12 20.00
CA ARG A 46 -7.53 25.31 20.87
C ARG A 46 -6.28 25.27 21.74
N LYS A 47 -5.92 24.09 22.25
CA LYS A 47 -4.66 23.92 23.02
C LYS A 47 -3.44 24.25 22.15
N VAL A 48 -3.43 23.87 20.89
CA VAL A 48 -2.34 24.19 19.95
C VAL A 48 -2.29 25.68 19.65
N GLU A 49 -3.43 26.30 19.37
CA GLU A 49 -3.54 27.75 19.10
C GLU A 49 -3.05 28.61 20.29
N ILE A 50 -3.38 28.22 21.52
CA ILE A 50 -3.01 28.97 22.73
C ILE A 50 -1.57 28.71 23.15
N ALA A 51 -1.15 27.43 23.19
CA ALA A 51 0.16 27.05 23.74
C ALA A 51 1.30 27.20 22.73
N GLY A 52 1.00 27.21 21.42
CA GLY A 52 1.98 27.16 20.35
C GLY A 52 2.77 25.84 20.32
N LEU A 53 3.85 25.79 19.52
CA LEU A 53 4.70 24.61 19.31
C LEU A 53 5.63 24.29 20.52
N ARG A 54 5.09 24.28 21.74
CA ARG A 54 5.83 23.99 22.98
C ARG A 54 5.99 22.49 23.24
N GLU A 55 7.03 22.12 23.96
CA GLU A 55 7.43 20.73 24.24
C GLU A 55 6.32 19.87 24.88
N ALA A 56 5.62 20.41 25.88
CA ALA A 56 4.55 19.70 26.59
C ALA A 56 3.37 19.33 25.69
N LEU A 57 3.11 20.12 24.64
CA LEU A 57 2.04 19.85 23.70
C LEU A 57 2.39 18.64 22.82
N GLY A 58 3.66 18.47 22.45
CA GLY A 58 4.11 17.37 21.58
C GLY A 58 3.84 15.98 22.16
N GLN A 59 3.96 15.80 23.48
CA GLN A 59 3.64 14.52 24.13
C GLN A 59 2.13 14.25 24.14
N VAL A 60 1.33 15.27 24.45
CA VAL A 60 -0.14 15.17 24.47
C VAL A 60 -0.69 14.85 23.07
N LEU A 61 -0.19 15.52 22.02
CA LEU A 61 -0.58 15.23 20.64
C LEU A 61 -0.24 13.79 20.23
N LEU A 62 0.91 13.27 20.68
CA LEU A 62 1.30 11.88 20.41
C LEU A 62 0.43 10.87 21.14
N GLU A 63 0.05 11.16 22.38
CA GLU A 63 -0.87 10.31 23.14
C GLU A 63 -2.25 10.26 22.48
N HIS A 64 -2.81 11.40 22.08
CA HIS A 64 -4.07 11.45 21.33
C HIS A 64 -3.97 10.66 20.03
N ARG A 65 -2.89 10.81 19.26
CA ARG A 65 -2.71 10.06 18.01
C ARG A 65 -2.64 8.55 18.23
N LYS A 66 -1.96 8.09 19.29
CA LYS A 66 -1.91 6.65 19.66
C LYS A 66 -3.28 6.09 20.05
N ASN A 67 -4.12 6.91 20.67
CA ASN A 67 -5.44 6.53 21.15
C ASN A 67 -6.55 6.69 20.09
N LEU A 68 -6.23 7.21 18.90
CA LEU A 68 -7.19 7.29 17.80
C LEU A 68 -7.72 5.90 17.41
N PRO A 69 -9.04 5.73 17.24
CA PRO A 69 -9.61 4.47 16.80
C PRO A 69 -9.15 4.09 15.37
N ASP A 70 -9.02 2.79 15.09
CA ASP A 70 -8.67 2.29 13.74
C ASP A 70 -9.77 2.65 12.70
N PRO A 71 -9.48 3.47 11.67
CA PRO A 71 -10.45 3.85 10.64
C PRO A 71 -11.06 2.65 9.91
N ARG A 72 -10.32 1.54 9.79
CA ARG A 72 -10.79 0.31 9.12
C ARG A 72 -11.97 -0.32 9.84
N LYS A 73 -12.11 -0.11 11.15
CA LYS A 73 -13.26 -0.61 11.93
C LYS A 73 -14.55 0.07 11.46
N TYR A 74 -14.55 1.39 11.29
CA TYR A 74 -15.73 2.13 10.81
C TYR A 74 -16.02 1.83 9.35
N LYS A 75 -15.00 1.75 8.48
CA LYS A 75 -15.23 1.37 7.08
C LYS A 75 -15.91 0.00 6.93
N LYS A 76 -15.49 -0.99 7.74
CA LYS A 76 -16.15 -2.30 7.79
C LYS A 76 -17.58 -2.22 8.31
N GLN A 77 -17.86 -1.36 9.28
CA GLN A 77 -19.23 -1.12 9.77
C GLN A 77 -20.10 -0.49 8.68
N GLU A 78 -19.59 0.48 7.91
CA GLU A 78 -20.31 1.13 6.80
C GLU A 78 -20.73 0.12 5.73
N THR A 79 -19.79 -0.74 5.31
CA THR A 79 -20.08 -1.76 4.28
C THR A 79 -21.15 -2.73 4.76
N ARG A 80 -21.12 -3.13 6.04
CA ARG A 80 -22.17 -3.97 6.64
C ARG A 80 -23.51 -3.24 6.68
N LEU A 81 -23.51 -1.97 7.05
CA LEU A 81 -24.71 -1.14 7.16
C LEU A 81 -25.40 -0.96 5.80
N ARG A 82 -24.63 -0.60 4.76
CA ARG A 82 -25.16 -0.48 3.38
C ARG A 82 -25.84 -1.76 2.90
N LYS A 83 -25.26 -2.93 3.22
CA LYS A 83 -25.88 -4.23 2.91
C LYS A 83 -27.26 -4.37 3.59
N HIS A 84 -27.37 -3.99 4.87
CA HIS A 84 -28.64 -4.07 5.61
C HIS A 84 -29.67 -3.07 5.09
N VAL A 85 -29.25 -1.87 4.67
CA VAL A 85 -30.13 -0.88 4.02
C VAL A 85 -30.73 -1.46 2.74
N THR A 86 -29.89 -2.03 1.86
CA THR A 86 -30.37 -2.64 0.61
C THR A 86 -31.32 -3.82 0.87
N GLU A 87 -30.95 -4.75 1.75
CA GLU A 87 -31.77 -5.91 2.08
C GLU A 87 -33.13 -5.51 2.68
N THR A 88 -33.14 -4.55 3.59
CA THR A 88 -34.37 -4.03 4.21
C THR A 88 -35.22 -3.27 3.19
N GLY A 89 -34.60 -2.47 2.31
CA GLY A 89 -35.30 -1.74 1.26
C GLY A 89 -36.02 -2.68 0.27
N LEU A 90 -35.34 -3.75 -0.16
CA LEU A 90 -35.95 -4.77 -1.03
C LEU A 90 -37.12 -5.48 -0.32
N ARG A 91 -36.94 -5.84 0.95
CA ARG A 91 -38.00 -6.47 1.75
C ARG A 91 -39.22 -5.56 1.92
N GLN A 92 -39.00 -4.27 2.19
CA GLN A 92 -40.06 -3.28 2.28
C GLN A 92 -40.86 -3.17 0.97
N ILE A 93 -40.17 -3.13 -0.18
CA ILE A 93 -40.81 -3.14 -1.50
C ILE A 93 -41.67 -4.40 -1.67
N HIS A 94 -41.12 -5.56 -1.32
CA HIS A 94 -41.85 -6.82 -1.37
C HIS A 94 -43.13 -6.81 -0.51
N TYR A 95 -43.06 -6.31 0.72
CA TYR A 95 -44.25 -6.18 1.58
C TYR A 95 -45.26 -5.17 1.04
N LYS A 96 -44.82 -4.06 0.43
CA LYS A 96 -45.70 -3.09 -0.26
C LYS A 96 -46.41 -3.73 -1.46
N GLU A 97 -45.73 -4.56 -2.23
CA GLU A 97 -46.34 -5.32 -3.32
C GLU A 97 -47.35 -6.35 -2.82
N GLN A 98 -47.02 -7.10 -1.77
CA GLN A 98 -47.96 -8.04 -1.13
C GLN A 98 -49.21 -7.33 -0.61
N LEU A 99 -49.05 -6.15 0.00
CA LEU A 99 -50.18 -5.34 0.48
C LEU A 99 -51.08 -4.87 -0.67
N ARG A 100 -50.48 -4.48 -1.82
CA ARG A 100 -51.24 -4.13 -3.04
C ARG A 100 -52.03 -5.32 -3.59
N ARG A 101 -51.40 -6.50 -3.68
CA ARG A 101 -52.07 -7.75 -4.12
C ARG A 101 -53.19 -8.17 -3.16
N LEU A 102 -52.95 -8.02 -1.85
CA LEU A 102 -53.93 -8.37 -0.82
C LEU A 102 -55.21 -7.53 -0.92
N LYS A 103 -55.10 -6.23 -1.25
CA LYS A 103 -56.27 -5.37 -1.48
C LYS A 103 -57.18 -5.89 -2.60
N ALA A 104 -56.61 -6.48 -3.65
CA ALA A 104 -57.39 -7.09 -4.74
C ALA A 104 -58.08 -8.39 -4.28
N LEU A 105 -57.39 -9.20 -3.46
CA LEU A 105 -57.93 -10.44 -2.90
C LEU A 105 -59.01 -10.21 -1.82
N GLU A 106 -58.94 -9.11 -1.07
CA GLU A 106 -59.98 -8.71 -0.12
C GLU A 106 -61.26 -8.22 -0.82
N ALA A 107 -61.15 -7.70 -2.05
CA ALA A 107 -62.29 -7.24 -2.84
C ALA A 107 -63.11 -8.40 -3.45
N ASP A 108 -62.47 -9.53 -3.75
CA ASP A 108 -63.12 -10.78 -4.20
C ASP A 108 -62.55 -12.01 -3.47
N PRO A 109 -62.98 -12.29 -2.23
CA PRO A 109 -62.49 -13.44 -1.45
C PRO A 109 -62.91 -14.80 -2.05
N SER A 110 -63.99 -14.82 -2.84
CA SER A 110 -64.53 -16.02 -3.49
C SER A 110 -63.55 -16.67 -4.45
N SER A 111 -62.61 -15.90 -5.02
CA SER A 111 -61.59 -16.42 -5.93
C SER A 111 -60.66 -17.45 -5.28
N LEU A 112 -60.50 -17.42 -3.95
CA LEU A 112 -59.68 -18.35 -3.16
C LEU A 112 -60.44 -19.62 -2.72
N LEU A 113 -61.76 -19.65 -2.90
CA LEU A 113 -62.63 -20.76 -2.48
C LEU A 113 -63.10 -21.63 -3.66
N LYS A 114 -62.65 -21.34 -4.89
CA LYS A 114 -63.08 -22.02 -6.12
C LYS A 114 -62.88 -23.55 -6.11
N ASP A 115 -61.85 -24.03 -5.42
CA ASP A 115 -61.52 -25.47 -5.34
C ASP A 115 -62.16 -26.17 -4.14
N VAL A 116 -62.98 -25.45 -3.34
CA VAL A 116 -63.68 -25.97 -2.16
C VAL A 116 -65.13 -26.29 -2.52
N PRO A 117 -65.72 -27.42 -2.08
CA PRO A 117 -67.13 -27.73 -2.35
C PRO A 117 -68.07 -26.62 -1.85
N GLU A 118 -69.06 -26.20 -2.66
CA GLU A 118 -70.00 -25.09 -2.36
C GLU A 118 -70.61 -25.18 -0.95
N ALA A 119 -70.94 -26.39 -0.48
CA ALA A 119 -71.49 -26.64 0.85
C ALA A 119 -70.58 -26.21 2.03
N GLN A 120 -69.27 -26.09 1.80
CA GLN A 120 -68.28 -25.66 2.80
C GLN A 120 -67.80 -24.21 2.57
N GLN A 121 -68.07 -23.62 1.40
CA GLN A 121 -67.62 -22.27 1.07
C GLN A 121 -68.26 -21.20 1.97
N ASP A 122 -69.57 -21.30 2.24
CA ASP A 122 -70.28 -20.33 3.08
C ASP A 122 -69.79 -20.33 4.53
N ALA A 123 -69.44 -21.51 5.08
CA ALA A 123 -68.88 -21.63 6.43
C ALA A 123 -67.46 -21.05 6.54
N LEU A 124 -66.71 -20.97 5.44
CA LEU A 124 -65.31 -20.53 5.40
C LEU A 124 -65.12 -19.06 5.01
N LYS A 125 -66.15 -18.39 4.48
CA LYS A 125 -66.10 -16.98 4.05
C LYS A 125 -65.66 -16.03 5.17
N GLU A 126 -66.27 -16.08 6.35
CA GLU A 126 -65.91 -15.18 7.45
C GLU A 126 -64.55 -15.48 8.09
N PRO A 127 -64.18 -16.74 8.39
CA PRO A 127 -62.84 -17.08 8.83
C PRO A 127 -61.75 -16.62 7.85
N LEU A 128 -61.99 -16.76 6.53
CA LEU A 128 -61.08 -16.30 5.49
C LEU A 128 -60.91 -14.77 5.52
N LYS A 129 -62.01 -14.03 5.62
CA LYS A 129 -62.00 -12.56 5.71
C LYS A 129 -61.22 -12.07 6.93
N GLN A 130 -61.42 -12.69 8.09
CA GLN A 130 -60.64 -12.40 9.30
C GLN A 130 -59.13 -12.68 9.12
N LEU A 131 -58.78 -13.78 8.46
CA LEU A 131 -57.38 -14.12 8.17
C LEU A 131 -56.72 -13.12 7.19
N LEU A 132 -57.43 -12.68 6.16
CA LEU A 132 -56.95 -11.67 5.22
C LEU A 132 -56.78 -10.30 5.89
N GLN A 133 -57.75 -9.88 6.71
CA GLN A 133 -57.66 -8.63 7.47
C GLN A 133 -56.46 -8.63 8.43
N ARG A 134 -56.24 -9.75 9.14
CA ARG A 134 -55.06 -9.90 10.00
C ARG A 134 -53.74 -9.89 9.22
N LYS A 135 -53.73 -10.46 8.01
CA LYS A 135 -52.57 -10.39 7.09
C LYS A 135 -52.27 -8.95 6.70
N ARG A 136 -53.30 -8.15 6.37
CA ARG A 136 -53.18 -6.74 6.00
C ARG A 136 -52.61 -5.90 7.15
N GLU A 137 -53.09 -6.12 8.37
CA GLU A 137 -52.58 -5.44 9.56
C GLU A 137 -51.12 -5.77 9.84
N LEU A 138 -50.73 -7.05 9.73
CA LEU A 138 -49.34 -7.49 9.91
C LEU A 138 -48.41 -6.89 8.84
N LEU A 139 -48.82 -6.92 7.56
CA LEU A 139 -48.05 -6.31 6.48
C LEU A 139 -47.93 -4.80 6.63
N GLY A 140 -49.01 -4.11 7.03
CA GLY A 140 -48.99 -2.68 7.31
C GLY A 140 -47.99 -2.34 8.42
N LYS A 141 -48.02 -3.09 9.53
CA LYS A 141 -47.05 -2.94 10.63
C LYS A 141 -45.61 -3.25 10.20
N LEU A 142 -45.41 -4.27 9.36
CA LEU A 142 -44.09 -4.60 8.81
C LEU A 142 -43.55 -3.47 7.95
N VAL A 143 -44.36 -2.91 7.05
CA VAL A 143 -43.97 -1.78 6.20
C VAL A 143 -43.59 -0.57 7.04
N SER A 144 -44.39 -0.18 8.04
CA SER A 144 -44.08 0.96 8.90
C SER A 144 -42.85 0.72 9.79
N THR A 145 -42.65 -0.52 10.25
CA THR A 145 -41.47 -0.88 11.05
C THR A 145 -40.21 -0.91 10.20
N ASP A 146 -40.27 -1.44 8.97
CA ASP A 146 -39.17 -1.39 8.01
C ASP A 146 -38.84 0.06 7.60
N GLU A 147 -39.83 0.95 7.49
CA GLU A 147 -39.60 2.40 7.26
C GLU A 147 -38.88 3.09 8.43
N ALA A 148 -39.29 2.79 9.66
CA ALA A 148 -38.57 3.28 10.85
C ALA A 148 -37.16 2.70 10.92
N TYR A 149 -37.00 1.41 10.59
CA TYR A 149 -35.72 0.73 10.61
C TYR A 149 -34.76 1.28 9.54
N LEU A 150 -35.23 1.48 8.31
CA LEU A 150 -34.46 2.12 7.24
C LEU A 150 -34.01 3.53 7.63
N ARG A 151 -34.88 4.34 8.23
CA ARG A 151 -34.49 5.66 8.75
C ARG A 151 -33.38 5.58 9.79
N ALA A 152 -33.50 4.68 10.77
CA ALA A 152 -32.47 4.46 11.77
C ALA A 152 -31.14 4.00 11.15
N LEU A 153 -31.17 3.12 10.13
CA LEU A 153 -29.95 2.70 9.43
C LEU A 153 -29.33 3.84 8.59
N SER A 154 -30.14 4.69 7.96
CA SER A 154 -29.65 5.85 7.21
C SER A 154 -29.02 6.90 8.14
N GLU A 155 -29.62 7.15 9.30
CA GLU A 155 -29.04 8.05 10.32
C GLU A 155 -27.68 7.52 10.82
N GLN A 156 -27.58 6.22 11.09
CA GLN A 156 -26.30 5.59 11.41
C GLN A 156 -25.26 5.76 10.31
N GLU A 157 -25.64 5.68 9.03
CA GLU A 157 -24.70 5.86 7.91
C GLU A 157 -24.13 7.27 7.90
N VAL A 158 -24.98 8.28 8.11
CA VAL A 158 -24.56 9.68 8.21
C VAL A 158 -23.64 9.89 9.41
N MET A 159 -23.99 9.37 10.59
CA MET A 159 -23.15 9.50 11.79
C MET A 159 -21.81 8.79 11.64
N LEU A 160 -21.79 7.61 11.02
CA LEU A 160 -20.57 6.86 10.78
C LEU A 160 -19.64 7.58 9.79
N ARG A 161 -20.19 8.18 8.72
CA ARG A 161 -19.41 9.03 7.80
C ARG A 161 -18.85 10.25 8.53
N ARG A 162 -19.66 10.93 9.34
CA ARG A 162 -19.19 12.06 10.17
C ARG A 162 -18.06 11.65 11.11
N VAL A 163 -18.15 10.48 11.77
CA VAL A 163 -17.05 9.93 12.58
C VAL A 163 -15.81 9.70 11.71
N GLN A 164 -15.94 9.11 10.53
CA GLN A 164 -14.79 8.89 9.64
C GLN A 164 -14.15 10.21 9.19
N ASP A 165 -14.95 11.21 8.82
CA ASP A 165 -14.48 12.52 8.36
C ASP A 165 -13.78 13.28 9.49
N THR A 166 -14.37 13.31 10.70
CA THR A 166 -13.75 13.91 11.88
C THR A 166 -12.47 13.17 12.27
N LEU A 167 -12.45 11.84 12.19
CA LEU A 167 -11.27 11.03 12.49
C LEU A 167 -10.13 11.31 11.50
N ALA A 168 -10.44 11.39 10.21
CA ALA A 168 -9.47 11.71 9.17
C ALA A 168 -8.91 13.12 9.37
N THR A 169 -9.79 14.11 9.57
CA THR A 169 -9.41 15.51 9.82
C THR A 169 -8.57 15.64 11.10
N TYR A 170 -8.92 14.90 12.16
CA TYR A 170 -8.16 14.93 13.41
C TYR A 170 -6.79 14.26 13.26
N ASP A 171 -6.68 13.11 12.58
CA ASP A 171 -5.37 12.49 12.31
C ASP A 171 -4.50 13.38 11.42
N ASP A 172 -5.07 14.03 10.40
CA ASP A 172 -4.35 14.97 9.52
C ASP A 172 -3.86 16.18 10.32
N PHE A 173 -4.70 16.77 11.17
CA PHE A 173 -4.31 17.87 12.06
C PHE A 173 -3.17 17.47 13.02
N LEU A 174 -3.26 16.28 13.62
CA LEU A 174 -2.20 15.75 14.48
C LEU A 174 -0.92 15.52 13.66
N ALA A 175 -1.02 14.90 12.47
CA ALA A 175 0.12 14.66 11.58
C ALA A 175 0.79 15.95 11.14
N GLU A 176 0.00 17.00 10.86
CA GLU A 176 0.46 18.32 10.47
C GLU A 176 1.40 18.92 11.51
N HIS A 177 1.02 18.85 12.80
CA HIS A 177 1.77 19.51 13.87
C HIS A 177 2.86 18.64 14.48
N LEU A 178 2.66 17.33 14.57
CA LEU A 178 3.50 16.45 15.39
C LEU A 178 4.93 16.29 14.83
N LEU A 179 5.14 16.43 13.52
CA LEU A 179 6.48 16.41 12.93
C LEU A 179 7.30 17.69 13.22
N TRP A 180 6.65 18.80 13.58
CA TRP A 180 7.29 20.11 13.81
C TRP A 180 7.34 20.51 15.28
N VAL A 181 6.60 19.81 16.15
CA VAL A 181 6.67 20.04 17.59
C VAL A 181 7.78 19.16 18.18
N ARG A 182 8.66 19.77 18.97
CA ARG A 182 9.61 19.04 19.79
C ARG A 182 8.84 18.23 20.83
N ASN A 183 9.02 16.91 20.86
CA ASN A 183 8.25 16.02 21.74
C ASN A 183 9.03 15.52 22.97
N THR A 184 10.32 15.89 23.06
CA THR A 184 11.23 15.47 24.13
C THR A 184 12.26 16.57 24.43
N PRO A 185 12.85 16.60 25.63
CA PRO A 185 13.87 17.57 25.96
C PRO A 185 15.14 17.37 25.12
N VAL A 186 15.85 18.48 24.84
CA VAL A 186 17.20 18.47 24.25
C VAL A 186 18.14 17.87 25.27
N ILE A 187 18.99 16.95 24.81
CA ILE A 187 19.95 16.29 25.68
C ILE A 187 21.11 17.26 25.94
N GLY A 188 21.31 17.62 27.20
CA GLY A 188 22.54 18.25 27.68
C GLY A 188 23.57 17.21 28.09
N LEU A 189 24.81 17.65 28.32
CA LEU A 189 25.86 16.77 28.86
C LEU A 189 25.51 16.21 30.25
N ASP A 190 24.73 16.96 31.05
CA ASP A 190 24.26 16.52 32.36
C ASP A 190 23.28 15.35 32.30
N ASP A 191 22.51 15.21 31.21
CA ASP A 191 21.56 14.11 31.06
C ASP A 191 22.26 12.76 30.91
N LEU A 192 23.54 12.73 30.52
CA LEU A 192 24.35 11.50 30.48
C LEU A 192 24.43 10.82 31.86
N LYS A 193 24.27 11.59 32.95
CA LYS A 193 24.21 11.06 34.33
C LYS A 193 22.97 10.18 34.58
N LYS A 194 21.94 10.24 33.71
CA LYS A 194 20.72 9.43 33.79
C LYS A 194 20.90 8.03 33.20
N ILE A 195 21.89 7.81 32.33
CA ILE A 195 22.14 6.52 31.67
C ILE A 195 22.28 5.36 32.67
N PRO A 196 23.06 5.47 33.77
CA PRO A 196 23.17 4.37 34.74
C PRO A 196 21.84 3.99 35.41
N ALA A 197 20.93 4.96 35.60
CA ALA A 197 19.61 4.68 36.16
C ALA A 197 18.70 3.97 35.14
N GLU A 198 18.74 4.41 33.88
CA GLU A 198 18.02 3.76 32.77
C GLU A 198 18.52 2.32 32.53
N LEU A 199 19.83 2.10 32.59
CA LEU A 199 20.44 0.77 32.50
C LEU A 199 20.06 -0.12 33.70
N ARG A 200 20.01 0.44 34.91
CA ARG A 200 19.52 -0.29 36.09
C ARG A 200 18.06 -0.69 35.96
N ALA A 201 17.20 0.16 35.37
CA ALA A 201 15.82 -0.20 35.09
C ALA A 201 15.73 -1.35 34.07
N LEU A 202 16.54 -1.32 33.00
CA LEU A 202 16.62 -2.44 32.05
C LEU A 202 17.11 -3.75 32.68
N LEU A 203 18.05 -3.67 33.63
CA LEU A 203 18.67 -4.82 34.30
C LEU A 203 18.03 -5.16 35.65
N ASN A 204 16.80 -4.71 35.91
CA ASN A 204 16.11 -4.98 37.16
C ASN A 204 15.79 -6.48 37.31
N MET A 205 16.63 -7.17 38.10
CA MET A 205 16.55 -8.62 38.27
C MET A 205 15.22 -9.08 38.87
N GLN A 206 14.64 -8.31 39.79
CA GLN A 206 13.35 -8.65 40.39
C GLN A 206 12.23 -8.63 39.35
N ALA A 207 12.17 -7.57 38.53
CA ALA A 207 11.17 -7.45 37.48
C ALA A 207 11.31 -8.56 36.41
N TRP A 208 12.54 -8.96 36.07
CA TRP A 208 12.79 -10.08 35.17
C TRP A 208 12.39 -11.44 35.76
N ASN A 209 12.57 -11.64 37.07
CA ASN A 209 12.12 -12.85 37.76
C ASN A 209 10.59 -12.93 37.84
N GLU A 210 9.92 -11.82 38.17
CA GLU A 210 8.46 -11.73 38.18
C GLU A 210 7.90 -11.96 36.76
N PHE A 211 8.46 -11.31 35.76
CA PHE A 211 8.15 -11.57 34.35
C PHE A 211 8.34 -13.04 33.97
N GLY A 212 9.50 -13.62 34.28
CA GLY A 212 9.84 -14.99 33.92
C GLY A 212 8.89 -16.00 34.56
N SER A 213 8.64 -15.88 35.87
CA SER A 213 7.72 -16.75 36.59
C SER A 213 6.28 -16.68 36.06
N ASN A 214 5.80 -15.48 35.74
CA ASN A 214 4.49 -15.28 35.11
C ASN A 214 4.45 -15.83 33.68
N PHE A 215 5.51 -15.66 32.90
CA PHE A 215 5.65 -16.21 31.56
C PHE A 215 5.59 -17.75 31.57
N PHE A 216 6.39 -18.41 32.41
CA PHE A 216 6.40 -19.87 32.50
C PHE A 216 5.09 -20.44 33.05
N ARG A 217 4.46 -19.76 34.02
CA ARG A 217 3.14 -20.16 34.54
C ARG A 217 2.09 -20.12 33.44
N GLN A 218 1.99 -19.03 32.69
CA GLN A 218 1.03 -18.91 31.58
C GLN A 218 1.36 -19.89 30.45
N LEU A 219 2.65 -20.08 30.16
CA LEU A 219 3.11 -20.99 29.12
C LEU A 219 2.64 -22.42 29.39
N SER A 220 2.68 -22.87 30.65
CA SER A 220 2.27 -24.23 31.02
C SER A 220 0.82 -24.58 30.68
N HIS A 221 -0.05 -23.58 30.48
CA HIS A 221 -1.47 -23.77 30.14
C HIS A 221 -1.77 -23.40 28.67
N ALA A 222 -0.76 -23.02 27.89
CA ALA A 222 -0.89 -22.57 26.50
C ALA A 222 -0.69 -23.73 25.50
N TYR A 223 -1.61 -24.71 25.50
CA TYR A 223 -1.55 -25.88 24.61
C TYR A 223 -1.42 -25.52 23.12
N LEU A 224 -2.15 -24.48 22.68
CA LEU A 224 -2.06 -23.97 21.30
C LEU A 224 -0.66 -23.43 20.98
N PHE A 225 -0.03 -22.74 21.93
CA PHE A 225 1.33 -22.22 21.76
C PHE A 225 2.33 -23.38 21.59
N HIS A 226 2.25 -24.42 22.43
CA HIS A 226 3.13 -25.59 22.32
C HIS A 226 2.99 -26.31 20.99
N LEU A 227 1.75 -26.52 20.51
CA LEU A 227 1.49 -27.12 19.21
C LEU A 227 2.15 -26.30 18.09
N LEU A 228 1.98 -24.97 18.11
CA LEU A 228 2.55 -24.09 17.09
C LEU A 228 4.08 -24.05 17.17
N VAL A 229 4.68 -24.05 18.37
CA VAL A 229 6.13 -24.18 18.53
C VAL A 229 6.63 -25.51 17.97
N ALA A 230 5.96 -26.63 18.25
CA ALA A 230 6.34 -27.94 17.73
C ALA A 230 6.31 -27.98 16.19
N ILE A 231 5.27 -27.40 15.57
CA ILE A 231 5.18 -27.23 14.11
C ILE A 231 6.34 -26.37 13.60
N MET A 232 6.71 -25.30 14.30
CA MET A 232 7.82 -24.42 13.92
C MET A 232 9.19 -25.07 14.07
N LEU A 233 9.40 -25.88 15.11
CA LEU A 233 10.62 -26.67 15.29
C LEU A 233 10.76 -27.73 14.19
N LEU A 234 9.66 -28.40 13.82
CA LEU A 234 9.63 -29.31 12.68
C LEU A 234 9.95 -28.59 11.37
N ALA A 235 9.34 -27.43 11.13
CA ALA A 235 9.62 -26.61 9.95
C ALA A 235 11.08 -26.13 9.91
N PHE A 236 11.65 -25.80 11.08
CA PHE A 236 13.06 -25.44 11.20
C PHE A 236 13.98 -26.63 10.91
N TRP A 237 13.63 -27.83 11.36
CA TRP A 237 14.37 -29.06 11.04
C TRP A 237 14.30 -29.40 9.54
N LEU A 238 13.14 -29.21 8.90
CA LEU A 238 12.93 -29.40 7.46
C LEU A 238 13.64 -28.35 6.59
N ARG A 239 14.19 -27.28 7.18
CA ARG A 239 14.86 -26.19 6.46
C ARG A 239 16.02 -26.67 5.60
N GLY A 240 16.74 -27.70 6.03
CA GLY A 240 17.81 -28.33 5.24
C GLY A 240 17.29 -28.87 3.90
N ARG A 241 16.11 -29.52 3.92
CA ARG A 241 15.45 -30.05 2.72
C ARG A 241 14.95 -28.93 1.82
N VAL A 242 14.34 -27.89 2.37
CA VAL A 242 13.90 -26.71 1.60
C VAL A 242 15.09 -26.04 0.90
N ARG A 243 16.23 -25.92 1.59
CA ARG A 243 17.46 -25.38 1.00
C ARG A 243 18.04 -26.28 -0.08
N ALA A 244 18.02 -27.60 0.11
CA ALA A 244 18.44 -28.54 -0.92
C ALA A 244 17.53 -28.46 -2.16
N ALA A 245 16.21 -28.37 -1.97
CA ALA A 245 15.23 -28.21 -3.05
C ALA A 245 15.38 -26.87 -3.80
N LEU A 246 15.76 -25.79 -3.09
CA LEU A 246 16.14 -24.53 -3.73
C LEU A 246 17.35 -24.70 -4.65
N ILE A 247 18.38 -25.41 -4.20
CA ILE A 247 19.60 -25.64 -4.98
C ILE A 247 19.30 -26.56 -6.17
N SER A 248 18.49 -27.61 -6.02
CA SER A 248 18.15 -28.50 -7.13
C SER A 248 17.33 -27.79 -8.22
N ALA A 249 16.49 -26.81 -7.85
CA ALA A 249 15.76 -25.99 -8.83
C ALA A 249 16.69 -25.20 -9.77
N SER A 250 17.94 -24.93 -9.36
CA SER A 250 18.93 -24.28 -10.23
C SER A 250 19.41 -25.16 -11.39
N GLU A 251 19.37 -26.48 -11.24
CA GLU A 251 19.87 -27.45 -12.24
C GLU A 251 18.92 -27.59 -13.42
N GLU A 252 17.63 -27.33 -13.20
CA GLU A 252 16.59 -27.37 -14.23
C GLU A 252 16.73 -26.24 -15.27
N VAL A 253 17.39 -25.12 -14.93
CA VAL A 253 17.48 -23.92 -15.78
C VAL A 253 18.51 -24.05 -16.90
N GLY A 254 19.52 -24.93 -16.74
CA GLY A 254 20.66 -25.07 -17.66
C GLY A 254 20.39 -25.85 -18.95
N LYS A 255 19.19 -26.42 -19.14
CA LYS A 255 18.91 -27.29 -20.30
C LYS A 255 18.44 -26.48 -21.53
N PRO A 256 19.14 -26.55 -22.68
CA PRO A 256 18.89 -25.69 -23.86
C PRO A 256 17.49 -25.79 -24.48
N ALA A 257 16.83 -26.94 -24.36
CA ALA A 257 15.57 -27.23 -25.06
C ALA A 257 14.29 -27.02 -24.21
N GLY A 258 14.39 -26.58 -22.95
CA GLY A 258 13.23 -26.59 -22.06
C GLY A 258 13.39 -25.86 -20.73
N GLY A 259 14.07 -24.71 -20.72
CA GLY A 259 14.17 -23.86 -19.52
C GLY A 259 12.79 -23.38 -19.08
N ASN A 260 12.17 -24.13 -18.16
CA ASN A 260 10.82 -23.85 -17.68
C ASN A 260 10.90 -22.74 -16.62
N PHE A 261 10.20 -21.62 -16.83
CA PHE A 261 10.04 -20.58 -15.81
C PHE A 261 9.49 -21.13 -14.47
N SER A 262 8.82 -22.28 -14.52
CA SER A 262 8.43 -23.07 -13.35
C SER A 262 9.60 -23.34 -12.40
N ALA A 263 10.81 -23.62 -12.89
CA ALA A 263 11.99 -23.80 -12.04
C ALA A 263 12.33 -22.53 -11.24
N THR A 264 12.27 -21.36 -11.89
CA THR A 264 12.44 -20.06 -11.23
C THR A 264 11.32 -19.79 -10.21
N LEU A 265 10.08 -20.17 -10.52
CA LEU A 265 8.96 -20.05 -9.58
C LEU A 265 9.10 -20.98 -8.37
N LYS A 266 9.55 -22.24 -8.56
CA LYS A 266 9.90 -23.17 -7.48
C LYS A 266 11.02 -22.59 -6.60
N ALA A 267 12.08 -22.07 -7.21
CA ALA A 267 13.19 -21.46 -6.49
C ALA A 267 12.75 -20.22 -5.68
N LEU A 268 11.88 -19.38 -6.24
CA LEU A 268 11.27 -18.26 -5.52
C LEU A 268 10.40 -18.75 -4.36
N PHE A 269 9.56 -19.77 -4.58
CA PHE A 269 8.71 -20.36 -3.55
C PHE A 269 9.54 -20.88 -2.37
N TYR A 270 10.60 -21.66 -2.63
CA TYR A 270 11.49 -22.14 -1.57
C TYR A 270 12.26 -21.01 -0.89
N SER A 271 12.62 -19.95 -1.60
CA SER A 271 13.25 -18.75 -1.02
C SER A 271 12.30 -18.00 -0.07
N VAL A 272 11.00 -17.94 -0.41
CA VAL A 272 9.92 -17.37 0.43
C VAL A 272 9.64 -18.24 1.65
N LEU A 273 9.73 -19.56 1.51
CA LEU A 273 9.48 -20.54 2.58
C LEU A 273 10.61 -20.59 3.63
N LEU A 274 11.86 -20.46 3.19
CA LEU A 274 13.04 -20.59 4.05
C LEU A 274 13.07 -19.65 5.29
N PRO A 275 12.68 -18.36 5.21
CA PRO A 275 12.63 -17.46 6.36
C PRO A 275 11.40 -17.64 7.26
N ILE A 276 10.34 -18.34 6.81
CA ILE A 276 9.07 -18.42 7.54
C ILE A 276 9.26 -19.03 8.93
N ALA A 277 9.94 -20.18 9.04
CA ALA A 277 10.10 -20.86 10.33
C ALA A 277 10.76 -20.00 11.43
N PRO A 278 11.96 -19.40 11.21
CA PRO A 278 12.58 -18.57 12.25
C PRO A 278 11.80 -17.29 12.54
N THR A 279 11.12 -16.68 11.56
CA THR A 279 10.34 -15.46 11.83
C THR A 279 9.03 -15.79 12.52
N MET A 280 8.34 -16.87 12.12
CA MET A 280 7.12 -17.36 12.79
C MET A 280 7.32 -17.56 14.28
N LEU A 281 8.48 -18.08 14.70
CA LEU A 281 8.82 -18.19 16.11
C LEU A 281 8.86 -16.82 16.81
N ILE A 282 9.47 -15.79 16.20
CA ILE A 282 9.54 -14.42 16.75
C ILE A 282 8.14 -13.87 16.99
N GLY A 283 7.23 -14.01 16.04
CA GLY A 283 5.87 -13.46 16.15
C GLY A 283 4.96 -14.30 17.04
N LEU A 284 5.19 -15.61 17.12
CA LEU A 284 4.51 -16.46 18.10
C LEU A 284 4.90 -16.05 19.53
N LEU A 285 6.20 -15.81 19.77
CA LEU A 285 6.69 -15.27 21.05
C LEU A 285 6.10 -13.89 21.33
N ALA A 286 6.07 -13.00 20.34
CA ALA A 286 5.46 -11.68 20.48
C ALA A 286 3.96 -11.77 20.83
N TRP A 287 3.22 -12.65 20.16
CA TRP A 287 1.80 -12.90 20.41
C TRP A 287 1.56 -13.43 21.82
N GLN A 288 2.38 -14.38 22.26
CA GLN A 288 2.27 -14.95 23.61
C GLN A 288 2.56 -13.89 24.69
N LEU A 289 3.60 -13.08 24.51
CA LEU A 289 3.96 -12.01 25.45
C LEU A 289 2.88 -10.92 25.52
N LYS A 290 2.21 -10.63 24.40
CA LYS A 290 1.13 -9.64 24.36
C LYS A 290 -0.07 -10.03 25.22
N GLN A 291 -0.27 -11.32 25.50
CA GLN A 291 -1.32 -11.77 26.43
C GLN A 291 -1.02 -11.40 27.90
N GLN A 292 0.21 -10.98 28.23
CA GLN A 292 0.58 -10.48 29.57
C GLN A 292 0.81 -8.96 29.61
N ALA A 293 0.59 -8.26 28.50
CA ALA A 293 0.91 -6.84 28.38
C ALA A 293 0.18 -5.97 29.41
N GLU A 294 -1.01 -6.37 29.86
CA GLU A 294 -1.77 -5.66 30.90
C GLU A 294 -1.17 -5.81 32.31
N VAL A 295 -0.26 -6.77 32.53
CA VAL A 295 0.28 -7.13 33.85
C VAL A 295 1.74 -6.70 34.02
N SER A 296 2.53 -6.61 32.95
CA SER A 296 3.96 -6.29 33.04
C SER A 296 4.45 -5.40 31.89
N ALA A 297 5.06 -4.26 32.24
CA ALA A 297 5.70 -3.36 31.28
C ALA A 297 6.86 -4.03 30.50
N TYR A 298 7.57 -4.98 31.11
CA TYR A 298 8.65 -5.73 30.45
C TYR A 298 8.10 -6.71 29.41
N ALA A 299 6.96 -7.36 29.70
CA ALA A 299 6.28 -8.22 28.75
C ALA A 299 5.79 -7.42 27.54
N ASP A 300 5.17 -6.25 27.77
CA ASP A 300 4.71 -5.37 26.69
C ASP A 300 5.89 -4.82 25.85
N ALA A 301 6.97 -4.40 26.51
CA ALA A 301 8.19 -3.93 25.86
C ALA A 301 8.80 -4.99 24.91
N LEU A 302 8.96 -6.22 25.40
CA LEU A 302 9.47 -7.34 24.59
C LEU A 302 8.49 -7.76 23.49
N ALA A 303 7.19 -7.80 23.79
CA ALA A 303 6.15 -8.09 22.80
C ALA A 303 6.19 -7.06 21.66
N GLY A 304 6.32 -5.78 21.99
CA GLY A 304 6.46 -4.68 21.03
C GLY A 304 7.71 -4.82 20.17
N ALA A 305 8.87 -5.09 20.79
CA ALA A 305 10.14 -5.24 20.09
C ALA A 305 10.13 -6.44 19.12
N LEU A 306 9.62 -7.60 19.55
CA LEU A 306 9.50 -8.80 18.71
C LEU A 306 8.45 -8.62 17.60
N SER A 307 7.30 -7.99 17.92
CA SER A 307 6.26 -7.67 16.93
C SER A 307 6.79 -6.77 15.82
N TRP A 308 7.60 -5.76 16.18
CA TRP A 308 8.26 -4.90 15.20
C TRP A 308 9.32 -5.66 14.40
N ALA A 309 10.18 -6.44 15.06
CA ALA A 309 11.30 -7.14 14.43
C ALA A 309 10.87 -8.19 13.40
N TRP A 310 9.68 -8.77 13.55
CA TRP A 310 9.12 -9.77 12.65
C TRP A 310 9.30 -9.42 11.16
N LYS A 311 8.78 -8.26 10.73
CA LYS A 311 8.72 -7.87 9.31
C LYS A 311 10.12 -7.63 8.72
N PRO A 312 10.98 -6.76 9.29
CA PRO A 312 12.30 -6.51 8.72
C PRO A 312 13.20 -7.75 8.79
N VAL A 313 13.12 -8.58 9.84
CA VAL A 313 13.88 -9.83 9.91
C VAL A 313 13.43 -10.78 8.79
N TYR A 314 12.13 -10.94 8.56
CA TYR A 314 11.61 -11.78 7.48
C TYR A 314 12.12 -11.31 6.12
N SER A 315 11.98 -10.00 5.84
CA SER A 315 12.40 -9.42 4.56
C SER A 315 13.91 -9.54 4.33
N LEU A 316 14.74 -9.34 5.37
CA LEU A 316 16.19 -9.52 5.27
C LEU A 316 16.58 -10.98 5.07
N LEU A 317 15.94 -11.92 5.77
CA LEU A 317 16.19 -13.34 5.58
C LEU A 317 15.72 -13.84 4.21
N LEU A 318 14.64 -13.27 3.66
CA LEU A 318 14.19 -13.52 2.29
C LEU A 318 15.24 -13.04 1.28
N LEU A 319 15.72 -11.81 1.38
CA LEU A 319 16.81 -11.32 0.51
C LEU A 319 18.06 -12.18 0.64
N ARG A 320 18.39 -12.63 1.85
CA ARG A 320 19.52 -13.54 2.10
C ARG A 320 19.31 -14.91 1.47
N ALA A 321 18.07 -15.42 1.43
CA ALA A 321 17.71 -16.67 0.76
C ALA A 321 17.84 -16.54 -0.78
N LEU A 322 17.34 -15.45 -1.35
CA LEU A 322 17.51 -15.15 -2.78
C LEU A 322 19.00 -15.03 -3.18
N ALA A 323 19.80 -14.45 -2.30
CA ALA A 323 21.25 -14.26 -2.45
C ALA A 323 22.09 -15.45 -1.97
N CYS A 324 21.49 -16.61 -1.64
CA CYS A 324 22.30 -17.76 -1.22
C CYS A 324 23.10 -18.33 -2.40
N HIS A 325 24.13 -19.13 -2.09
CA HIS A 325 24.89 -19.80 -3.15
C HIS A 325 23.97 -20.71 -3.97
N ARG A 326 24.06 -20.63 -5.31
CA ARG A 326 23.14 -21.27 -6.26
C ARG A 326 21.67 -20.89 -6.04
N GLY A 327 21.40 -19.77 -5.36
CA GLY A 327 20.06 -19.21 -5.17
C GLY A 327 19.57 -18.49 -6.43
N VAL A 328 18.40 -17.85 -6.32
CA VAL A 328 17.73 -17.20 -7.46
C VAL A 328 18.61 -16.14 -8.12
N LEU A 329 19.27 -15.28 -7.34
CA LEU A 329 20.09 -14.20 -7.88
C LEU A 329 21.31 -14.74 -8.66
N GLU A 330 21.94 -15.80 -8.17
CA GLU A 330 23.14 -16.39 -8.80
C GLU A 330 22.76 -17.26 -10.01
N ALA A 331 21.90 -18.25 -9.80
CA ALA A 331 21.67 -19.30 -10.79
C ALA A 331 20.65 -18.91 -11.87
N HIS A 332 19.63 -18.11 -11.53
CA HIS A 332 18.55 -17.76 -12.47
C HIS A 332 18.76 -16.37 -13.07
N PHE A 333 19.23 -15.40 -12.27
CA PHE A 333 19.45 -14.03 -12.73
C PHE A 333 20.92 -13.72 -13.08
N HIS A 334 21.83 -14.67 -12.90
CA HIS A 334 23.24 -14.56 -13.30
C HIS A 334 23.99 -13.36 -12.68
N TRP A 335 23.62 -12.99 -11.44
CA TRP A 335 24.37 -11.97 -10.71
C TRP A 335 25.78 -12.47 -10.41
N ARG A 336 26.77 -11.57 -10.53
CA ARG A 336 28.17 -11.88 -10.21
C ARG A 336 28.31 -12.31 -8.76
N ALA A 337 29.08 -13.37 -8.50
CA ALA A 337 29.33 -13.87 -7.14
C ALA A 337 29.87 -12.78 -6.18
N THR A 338 30.68 -11.85 -6.69
CA THR A 338 31.20 -10.70 -5.91
C THR A 338 30.08 -9.75 -5.46
N THR A 339 29.10 -9.46 -6.31
CA THR A 339 27.92 -8.64 -5.98
C THR A 339 27.06 -9.34 -4.93
N ILE A 340 26.88 -10.66 -5.04
CA ILE A 340 26.11 -11.47 -4.09
C ILE A 340 26.80 -11.48 -2.71
N GLN A 341 28.12 -11.66 -2.65
CA GLN A 341 28.87 -11.60 -1.40
C GLN A 341 28.75 -10.23 -0.71
N ARG A 342 28.85 -9.13 -1.48
CA ARG A 342 28.66 -7.76 -0.96
C ARG A 342 27.24 -7.57 -0.40
N LEU A 343 26.22 -8.04 -1.12
CA LEU A 343 24.83 -7.98 -0.67
C LEU A 343 24.61 -8.78 0.61
N ARG A 344 25.15 -10.00 0.71
CA ARG A 344 25.07 -10.81 1.93
C ARG A 344 25.75 -10.15 3.13
N LYS A 345 26.91 -9.51 2.93
CA LYS A 345 27.59 -8.73 3.98
C LYS A 345 26.71 -7.58 4.48
N ALA A 346 26.10 -6.82 3.56
CA ALA A 346 25.20 -5.73 3.91
C ALA A 346 23.94 -6.21 4.67
N ILE A 347 23.34 -7.32 4.24
CA ILE A 347 22.18 -7.92 4.92
C ILE A 347 22.54 -8.42 6.32
N ASN A 348 23.66 -9.14 6.45
CA ASN A 348 24.12 -9.64 7.76
C ASN A 348 24.45 -8.48 8.72
N PHE A 349 25.02 -7.39 8.20
CA PHE A 349 25.24 -6.18 8.98
C PHE A 349 23.93 -5.59 9.52
N LEU A 350 22.88 -5.46 8.69
CA LEU A 350 21.57 -5.02 9.18
C LEU A 350 20.97 -5.97 10.23
N LEU A 351 21.07 -7.28 10.03
CA LEU A 351 20.58 -8.26 11.00
C LEU A 351 21.30 -8.15 12.36
N LEU A 352 22.59 -7.82 12.37
CA LEU A 352 23.41 -7.77 13.59
C LEU A 352 23.47 -6.39 14.24
N ALA A 353 23.34 -5.30 13.47
CA ALA A 353 23.44 -3.94 13.97
C ALA A 353 22.07 -3.24 14.05
N PHE A 354 21.32 -3.22 12.95
CA PHE A 354 20.07 -2.46 12.86
C PHE A 354 18.94 -3.09 13.68
N ILE A 355 18.74 -4.42 13.57
CA ILE A 355 17.65 -5.10 14.27
C ILE A 355 17.80 -5.00 15.79
N PRO A 356 18.95 -5.33 16.40
CA PRO A 356 19.08 -5.24 17.86
C PRO A 356 18.99 -3.79 18.36
N ALA A 357 19.60 -2.83 17.65
CA ALA A 357 19.52 -1.42 18.02
C ALA A 357 18.07 -0.90 17.99
N SER A 358 17.28 -1.28 16.99
CA SER A 358 15.87 -0.87 16.90
C SER A 358 14.99 -1.56 17.95
N MET A 359 15.23 -2.84 18.21
CA MET A 359 14.54 -3.57 19.28
C MET A 359 14.83 -2.93 20.65
N LEU A 360 16.09 -2.58 20.91
CA LEU A 360 16.48 -1.91 22.15
C LEU A 360 15.78 -0.54 22.29
N THR A 361 15.63 0.22 21.20
CA THR A 361 14.88 1.49 21.21
C THR A 361 13.44 1.26 21.67
N ILE A 362 12.77 0.24 21.14
CA ILE A 362 11.38 -0.10 21.51
C ILE A 362 11.28 -0.56 22.96
N VAL A 363 12.22 -1.37 23.43
CA VAL A 363 12.24 -1.81 24.84
C VAL A 363 12.43 -0.61 25.77
N LEU A 364 13.37 0.27 25.45
CA LEU A 364 13.68 1.47 26.24
C LEU A 364 12.46 2.40 26.39
N VAL A 365 11.69 2.62 25.32
CA VAL A 365 10.46 3.45 25.37
C VAL A 365 9.48 2.95 26.44
N ASN A 366 9.37 1.64 26.61
CA ASN A 366 8.30 1.02 27.40
C ASN A 366 8.75 0.64 28.82
N VAL A 367 10.06 0.40 29.03
CA VAL A 367 10.61 0.01 30.34
C VAL A 367 11.09 1.20 31.16
N THR A 368 11.64 2.23 30.52
CA THR A 368 12.20 3.38 31.26
C THR A 368 11.14 4.40 31.59
N SER A 369 11.20 4.98 32.79
CA SER A 369 10.28 6.05 33.22
C SER A 369 10.43 7.33 32.41
N SER A 370 11.59 7.54 31.79
CA SER A 370 11.84 8.65 30.87
C SER A 370 11.14 8.48 29.52
N GLY A 371 10.70 7.27 29.17
CA GLY A 371 9.97 6.99 27.93
C GLY A 371 10.71 7.52 26.70
N LEU A 372 10.06 8.38 25.92
CA LEU A 372 10.65 9.01 24.74
C LEU A 372 11.78 10.00 25.06
N ALA A 373 11.78 10.59 26.25
CA ALA A 373 12.80 11.53 26.70
C ALA A 373 14.10 10.84 27.14
N GLY A 374 14.14 9.50 27.16
CA GLY A 374 15.27 8.72 27.65
C GLY A 374 16.54 8.94 26.83
N VAL A 375 17.68 9.10 27.51
CA VAL A 375 18.98 9.34 26.87
C VAL A 375 19.46 8.08 26.16
N SER A 376 19.35 6.94 26.85
CA SER A 376 19.72 5.62 26.30
C SER A 376 18.91 5.28 25.05
N LEU A 377 17.65 5.73 24.99
CA LEU A 377 16.80 5.56 23.82
C LEU A 377 17.39 6.30 22.62
N LYS A 378 17.81 7.56 22.78
CA LYS A 378 18.38 8.33 21.67
C LYS A 378 19.71 7.75 21.18
N PHE A 379 20.53 7.19 22.09
CA PHE A 379 21.74 6.46 21.70
C PHE A 379 21.42 5.16 20.94
N SER A 380 20.41 4.43 21.37
CA SER A 380 19.92 3.23 20.67
C SER A 380 19.36 3.57 19.29
N PHE A 381 18.59 4.65 19.17
CA PHE A 381 18.12 5.18 17.89
C PHE A 381 19.28 5.64 17.00
N MET A 382 20.28 6.31 17.58
CA MET A 382 21.50 6.72 16.86
C MET A 382 22.24 5.51 16.27
N ALA A 383 22.39 4.43 17.02
CA ALA A 383 22.97 3.19 16.52
C ALA A 383 22.14 2.61 15.35
N ALA A 384 20.81 2.62 15.47
CA ALA A 384 19.92 2.17 14.39
C ALA A 384 20.06 3.04 13.12
N ALA A 385 20.01 4.37 13.24
CA ALA A 385 20.15 5.30 12.12
C ALA A 385 21.56 5.25 11.48
N LEU A 386 22.61 5.14 12.28
CA LEU A 386 23.98 4.99 11.78
C LEU A 386 24.15 3.68 11.02
N SER A 387 23.56 2.59 11.51
CA SER A 387 23.56 1.32 10.77
C SER A 387 22.85 1.42 9.41
N GLN A 388 21.82 2.25 9.27
CA GLN A 388 21.21 2.53 7.98
C GLN A 388 22.16 3.30 7.06
N SER A 389 22.88 4.30 7.59
CA SER A 389 23.91 5.05 6.82
C SER A 389 25.02 4.13 6.31
N VAL A 390 25.50 3.22 7.16
CA VAL A 390 26.51 2.21 6.78
C VAL A 390 25.96 1.23 5.75
N PHE A 391 24.72 0.75 5.91
CA PHE A 391 24.07 -0.11 4.92
C PHE A 391 23.95 0.57 3.56
N ILE A 392 23.50 1.83 3.54
CA ILE A 392 23.42 2.66 2.35
C ILE A 392 24.80 2.74 1.68
N TYR A 393 25.86 3.01 2.44
CA TYR A 393 27.22 3.03 1.93
C TYR A 393 27.61 1.67 1.31
N LEU A 394 27.36 0.55 2.01
CA LEU A 394 27.67 -0.79 1.53
C LEU A 394 26.92 -1.18 0.25
N VAL A 395 25.72 -0.66 0.03
CA VAL A 395 24.89 -0.98 -1.15
C VAL A 395 25.17 -0.02 -2.31
N PHE A 396 25.15 1.28 -2.06
CA PHE A 396 25.10 2.32 -3.09
C PHE A 396 26.46 2.92 -3.46
N HIS A 397 27.55 2.55 -2.78
CA HIS A 397 28.87 3.05 -3.15
C HIS A 397 29.26 2.62 -4.58
N ALA A 398 29.72 3.58 -5.38
CA ALA A 398 29.90 3.41 -6.83
C ALA A 398 30.91 2.34 -7.26
N GLU A 399 31.93 2.06 -6.44
CA GLU A 399 33.00 1.08 -6.77
C GLU A 399 32.95 -0.19 -5.90
N LYS A 400 32.80 -0.01 -4.59
CA LYS A 400 32.80 -1.07 -3.58
C LYS A 400 31.41 -1.63 -3.24
N GLY A 401 30.34 -0.97 -3.68
CA GLY A 401 28.97 -1.33 -3.34
C GLY A 401 28.39 -2.49 -4.16
N VAL A 402 27.14 -2.85 -3.85
CA VAL A 402 26.34 -3.85 -4.58
C VAL A 402 26.03 -3.35 -6.00
N ILE A 403 25.68 -2.08 -6.15
CA ILE A 403 25.32 -1.48 -7.45
C ILE A 403 26.54 -1.16 -8.35
N ALA A 404 27.76 -1.34 -7.84
CA ALA A 404 28.98 -0.97 -8.54
C ALA A 404 29.09 -1.63 -9.92
N SER A 405 28.80 -2.92 -10.01
CA SER A 405 28.79 -3.67 -11.27
C SER A 405 27.85 -3.05 -12.31
N TYR A 406 26.68 -2.57 -11.87
CA TYR A 406 25.67 -1.96 -12.75
C TYR A 406 26.10 -0.56 -13.22
N LEU A 407 26.61 0.27 -12.31
CA LEU A 407 27.11 1.61 -12.63
C LEU A 407 28.35 1.55 -13.54
N GLN A 408 29.21 0.56 -13.37
CA GLN A 408 30.38 0.35 -14.24
C GLN A 408 29.97 0.00 -15.67
N GLN A 409 28.98 -0.88 -15.84
CA GLN A 409 28.44 -1.27 -17.15
C GLN A 409 27.72 -0.12 -17.87
N HIS A 410 27.11 0.82 -17.13
CA HIS A 410 26.38 1.96 -17.68
C HIS A 410 27.10 3.28 -17.39
N SER A 411 28.36 3.38 -17.84
CA SER A 411 29.25 4.52 -17.55
C SER A 411 28.72 5.88 -17.99
N HIS A 412 27.96 5.93 -19.10
CA HIS A 412 27.43 7.17 -19.68
C HIS A 412 26.08 7.62 -19.09
N ASN A 413 25.48 6.85 -18.17
CA ASN A 413 24.18 7.21 -17.60
C ASN A 413 24.29 8.41 -16.65
N PHE A 414 23.28 9.30 -16.69
CA PHE A 414 23.13 10.45 -15.79
C PHE A 414 23.32 10.06 -14.31
N LEU A 415 22.80 8.89 -13.92
CA LEU A 415 22.90 8.37 -12.55
C LEU A 415 24.35 8.17 -12.08
N ARG A 416 25.28 7.74 -12.95
CA ARG A 416 26.70 7.63 -12.56
C ARG A 416 27.36 9.00 -12.52
N ARG A 417 27.02 9.90 -13.45
CA ARG A 417 27.58 11.26 -13.53
C ARG A 417 27.20 12.09 -12.30
N SER A 418 25.95 12.03 -11.87
CA SER A 418 25.43 12.77 -10.70
C SER A 418 25.74 12.12 -9.34
N ARG A 419 26.54 11.04 -9.30
CA ARG A 419 26.87 10.30 -8.07
C ARG A 419 27.43 11.15 -6.94
N TRP A 420 28.14 12.22 -7.29
CA TRP A 420 28.76 13.12 -6.32
C TRP A 420 27.73 13.92 -5.53
N LEU A 421 26.50 14.02 -6.03
CA LEU A 421 25.41 14.73 -5.38
C LEU A 421 24.46 13.77 -4.64
N TRP A 422 23.94 12.74 -5.33
CA TRP A 422 22.93 11.87 -4.72
C TRP A 422 23.52 10.89 -3.69
N PHE A 423 24.76 10.39 -3.87
CA PHE A 423 25.34 9.42 -2.94
C PHE A 423 25.61 9.99 -1.54
N PRO A 424 26.34 11.13 -1.39
CA PRO A 424 26.54 11.71 -0.07
C PRO A 424 25.22 12.15 0.55
N LEU A 425 24.27 12.67 -0.24
CA LEU A 425 22.94 13.01 0.24
C LEU A 425 22.24 11.79 0.87
N LEU A 426 22.26 10.64 0.19
CA LEU A 426 21.62 9.41 0.69
C LEU A 426 22.27 8.89 1.98
N VAL A 427 23.59 9.02 2.11
CA VAL A 427 24.34 8.63 3.33
C VAL A 427 24.12 9.60 4.49
N ILE A 428 24.00 10.90 4.20
CA ILE A 428 23.85 11.96 5.22
C ILE A 428 22.43 11.99 5.80
N ILE A 429 21.40 11.60 5.03
CA ILE A 429 20.01 11.64 5.49
C ILE A 429 19.82 10.97 6.87
N PRO A 430 20.20 9.70 7.11
CA PRO A 430 19.99 9.11 8.43
C PRO A 430 20.85 9.76 9.52
N VAL A 431 22.01 10.35 9.18
CA VAL A 431 22.83 11.13 10.13
C VAL A 431 22.12 12.41 10.55
N LEU A 432 21.46 13.11 9.63
CA LEU A 432 20.64 14.28 9.96
C LEU A 432 19.47 13.91 10.88
N LEU A 433 18.88 12.72 10.71
CA LEU A 433 17.83 12.24 11.60
C LEU A 433 18.34 11.99 13.04
N ILE A 434 19.61 11.62 13.20
CA ILE A 434 20.25 11.51 14.53
C ILE A 434 20.27 12.89 15.20
N VAL A 435 20.72 13.92 14.46
CA VAL A 435 20.78 15.30 14.97
C VAL A 435 19.38 15.78 15.38
N LEU A 436 18.37 15.57 14.53
CA LEU A 436 16.97 15.91 14.87
C LEU A 436 16.47 15.20 16.13
N SER A 437 16.79 13.90 16.28
CA SER A 437 16.44 13.14 17.48
C SER A 437 17.07 13.75 18.74
N LEU A 438 18.36 14.10 18.69
CA LEU A 438 19.08 14.72 19.80
C LEU A 438 18.53 16.11 20.14
N MET A 439 18.10 16.88 19.14
CA MET A 439 17.40 18.17 19.30
C MET A 439 15.97 18.05 19.86
N GLY A 440 15.48 16.82 20.07
CA GLY A 440 14.20 16.57 20.70
C GLY A 440 13.05 16.24 19.74
N TYR A 441 13.33 16.07 18.44
CA TYR A 441 12.38 15.65 17.41
C TYR A 441 12.41 14.12 17.22
N VAL A 442 12.25 13.39 18.32
CA VAL A 442 12.38 11.91 18.33
C VAL A 442 11.31 11.28 17.44
N TYR A 443 10.07 11.76 17.51
CA TYR A 443 9.01 11.24 16.64
C TYR A 443 9.31 11.49 15.16
N THR A 444 9.68 12.72 14.80
CA THR A 444 10.01 13.11 13.42
C THR A 444 11.14 12.26 12.87
N SER A 445 12.23 12.13 13.63
CA SER A 445 13.39 11.32 13.23
C SER A 445 13.02 9.85 13.01
N ALA A 446 12.21 9.25 13.89
CA ALA A 446 11.77 7.86 13.76
C ALA A 446 10.83 7.65 12.56
N THR A 447 9.89 8.56 12.35
CA THR A 447 8.93 8.52 11.24
C THR A 447 9.61 8.66 9.88
N LEU A 448 10.55 9.61 9.74
CA LEU A 448 11.33 9.78 8.53
C LEU A 448 12.30 8.61 8.28
N LEU A 449 12.92 8.07 9.33
CA LEU A 449 13.78 6.89 9.21
C LEU A 449 12.99 5.68 8.69
N ASN A 450 11.76 5.50 9.18
CA ASN A 450 10.86 4.45 8.69
C ASN A 450 10.49 4.64 7.21
N GLN A 451 10.25 5.87 6.76
CA GLN A 451 10.01 6.17 5.33
C GLN A 451 11.23 5.90 4.46
N VAL A 452 12.44 6.23 4.92
CA VAL A 452 13.69 5.87 4.24
C VAL A 452 13.80 4.34 4.11
N ILE A 453 13.55 3.60 5.19
CA ILE A 453 13.59 2.12 5.19
C ILE A 453 12.54 1.55 4.23
N ASN A 454 11.30 2.04 4.25
CA ASN A 454 10.24 1.61 3.34
C ASN A 454 10.60 1.90 1.88
N THR A 455 11.25 3.03 1.61
CA THR A 455 11.74 3.40 0.27
C THR A 455 12.85 2.44 -0.20
N LEU A 456 13.77 2.05 0.70
CA LEU A 456 14.80 1.05 0.40
C LEU A 456 14.18 -0.33 0.11
N TRP A 457 13.13 -0.71 0.84
CA TRP A 457 12.39 -1.96 0.60
C TRP A 457 11.62 -1.95 -0.72
N LEU A 458 10.97 -0.83 -1.06
CA LEU A 458 10.33 -0.65 -2.36
C LEU A 458 11.37 -0.79 -3.49
N ALA A 459 12.51 -0.12 -3.37
CA ALA A 459 13.59 -0.24 -4.35
C ALA A 459 14.09 -1.68 -4.50
N ALA A 460 14.33 -2.40 -3.39
CA ALA A 460 14.73 -3.80 -3.42
C ALA A 460 13.67 -4.69 -4.09
N GLY A 461 12.38 -4.50 -3.77
CA GLY A 461 11.26 -5.21 -4.39
C GLY A 461 11.17 -4.96 -5.89
N LEU A 462 11.31 -3.70 -6.33
CA LEU A 462 11.30 -3.32 -7.75
C LEU A 462 12.48 -3.95 -8.51
N VAL A 463 13.67 -4.03 -7.90
CA VAL A 463 14.82 -4.72 -8.51
C VAL A 463 14.51 -6.20 -8.71
N VAL A 464 13.93 -6.88 -7.71
CA VAL A 464 13.56 -8.29 -7.85
C VAL A 464 12.47 -8.48 -8.93
N LEU A 465 11.45 -7.63 -8.94
CA LEU A 465 10.38 -7.65 -9.96
C LEU A 465 10.95 -7.42 -11.37
N GLN A 466 11.88 -6.47 -11.52
CA GLN A 466 12.55 -6.22 -12.79
C GLN A 466 13.33 -7.43 -13.27
N GLN A 467 14.15 -8.04 -12.39
CA GLN A 467 14.95 -9.22 -12.74
C GLN A 467 14.06 -10.42 -13.10
N LEU A 468 12.96 -10.61 -12.39
CA LEU A 468 11.99 -11.65 -12.68
C LEU A 468 11.35 -11.47 -14.06
N ALA A 469 10.94 -10.25 -14.38
CA ALA A 469 10.33 -9.94 -15.66
C ALA A 469 11.34 -10.02 -16.83
N GLU A 470 12.58 -9.58 -16.63
CA GLU A 470 13.65 -9.75 -17.61
C GLU A 470 13.95 -11.22 -17.87
N HIS A 471 14.01 -12.04 -16.81
CA HIS A 471 14.20 -13.48 -16.92
C HIS A 471 13.02 -14.16 -17.63
N TRP A 472 11.77 -13.79 -17.33
CA TRP A 472 10.59 -14.27 -18.05
C TRP A 472 10.66 -13.94 -19.54
N LEU A 473 11.00 -12.70 -19.90
CA LEU A 473 11.16 -12.28 -21.30
C LEU A 473 12.26 -13.06 -22.01
N LEU A 474 13.40 -13.30 -21.36
CA LEU A 474 14.51 -14.09 -21.92
C LEU A 474 14.08 -15.53 -22.20
N LEU A 475 13.39 -16.19 -21.27
CA LEU A 475 12.90 -17.56 -21.45
C LEU A 475 11.81 -17.64 -22.52
N SER A 476 10.89 -16.67 -22.55
CA SER A 476 9.84 -16.57 -23.57
C SER A 476 10.44 -16.48 -24.98
N ARG A 477 11.51 -15.67 -25.16
CA ARG A 477 12.25 -15.59 -26.43
C ARG A 477 12.88 -16.93 -26.82
N ARG A 478 13.59 -17.57 -25.89
CA ARG A 478 14.24 -18.87 -26.14
C ARG A 478 13.23 -19.92 -26.58
N ARG A 479 12.04 -19.94 -25.96
CA ARG A 479 10.95 -20.87 -26.31
C ARG A 479 10.43 -20.64 -27.73
N ILE A 480 10.15 -19.39 -28.10
CA ILE A 480 9.67 -19.05 -29.46
C ILE A 480 10.73 -19.39 -30.51
N ALA A 481 12.00 -19.04 -30.26
CA ALA A 481 13.10 -19.36 -31.16
C ALA A 481 13.27 -20.89 -31.35
N TYR A 482 13.15 -21.66 -30.27
CA TYR A 482 13.22 -23.12 -30.33
C TYR A 482 12.05 -23.73 -31.12
N GLN A 483 10.82 -23.26 -30.89
CA GLN A 483 9.65 -23.71 -31.65
C GLN A 483 9.78 -23.42 -33.15
N ALA A 484 10.22 -22.21 -33.50
CA ALA A 484 10.48 -21.84 -34.89
C ALA A 484 11.58 -22.72 -35.53
N ALA A 485 12.65 -23.06 -34.79
CA ALA A 485 13.69 -23.95 -35.28
C ALA A 485 13.17 -25.40 -35.49
N LEU A 486 12.33 -25.89 -34.58
CA LEU A 486 11.73 -27.23 -34.68
C LEU A 486 10.75 -27.33 -35.86
N GLU A 487 9.91 -26.32 -36.08
CA GLU A 487 9.01 -26.26 -37.25
C GLU A 487 9.80 -26.26 -38.56
N ARG A 488 10.92 -25.52 -38.64
CA ARG A 488 11.81 -25.57 -39.80
C ARG A 488 12.40 -26.95 -40.02
N TYR A 489 12.88 -27.62 -38.96
CA TYR A 489 13.40 -28.97 -39.06
C TYR A 489 12.35 -29.95 -39.61
N LYS A 490 11.10 -29.86 -39.10
CA LYS A 490 9.98 -30.68 -39.60
C LYS A 490 9.64 -30.37 -41.05
N ALA A 491 9.54 -29.10 -41.43
CA ALA A 491 9.26 -28.70 -42.80
C ALA A 491 10.37 -29.13 -43.79
N MET A 492 11.63 -29.11 -43.36
CA MET A 492 12.75 -29.64 -44.15
C MET A 492 12.70 -31.17 -44.28
N ALA A 493 12.33 -31.88 -43.21
CA ALA A 493 12.17 -33.33 -43.23
C ALA A 493 10.99 -33.77 -44.12
N GLU A 494 9.87 -33.05 -44.09
CA GLU A 494 8.71 -33.30 -44.96
C GLU A 494 9.04 -33.04 -46.45
N LYS A 495 9.77 -31.96 -46.76
CA LYS A 495 10.25 -31.71 -48.13
C LYS A 495 11.18 -32.83 -48.62
N LYS A 496 12.12 -33.29 -47.79
CA LYS A 496 12.98 -34.43 -48.11
C LYS A 496 12.22 -35.77 -48.25
N ALA A 497 11.08 -35.92 -47.59
CA ALA A 497 10.24 -37.11 -47.72
C ALA A 497 9.34 -37.10 -48.97
N THR A 498 9.01 -35.91 -49.48
CA THR A 498 8.12 -35.72 -50.64
C THR A 498 8.88 -35.72 -51.98
N ASP A 499 10.14 -35.29 -52.00
CA ASP A 499 11.02 -35.40 -53.17
C ASP A 499 11.73 -36.77 -53.18
N HIS A 500 11.33 -37.67 -54.07
CA HIS A 500 11.95 -39.00 -54.25
C HIS A 500 13.27 -38.96 -55.08
N GLN A 501 14.05 -37.88 -55.01
CA GLN A 501 15.33 -37.79 -55.72
C GLN A 501 16.52 -38.20 -54.83
N PRO A 502 17.52 -38.94 -55.37
CA PRO A 502 18.72 -39.31 -54.62
C PRO A 502 19.52 -38.07 -54.21
N PRO A 503 20.36 -38.15 -53.15
CA PRO A 503 21.07 -37.00 -52.61
C PRO A 503 22.16 -36.54 -53.57
N GLU A 504 21.85 -35.59 -54.45
CA GLU A 504 22.89 -34.76 -55.07
C GLU A 504 23.44 -33.78 -54.05
N ALA A 505 24.77 -33.66 -54.09
CA ALA A 505 25.62 -33.08 -53.06
C ALA A 505 25.17 -31.70 -52.57
N GLU A 506 25.27 -31.55 -51.25
CA GLU A 506 25.24 -30.33 -50.48
C GLU A 506 25.93 -29.17 -51.22
N LYS A 507 25.14 -28.35 -51.90
CA LYS A 507 25.51 -26.95 -52.14
C LYS A 507 24.84 -26.12 -51.08
N ASP A 508 25.67 -25.63 -50.18
CA ASP A 508 25.47 -24.50 -49.28
C ASP A 508 24.20 -23.70 -49.59
N THR A 509 23.08 -24.15 -49.01
CA THR A 509 21.94 -23.27 -48.84
C THR A 509 22.28 -22.44 -47.63
N GLU A 510 23.05 -21.38 -47.91
CA GLU A 510 23.33 -20.31 -46.98
C GLU A 510 22.00 -19.94 -46.30
N PHE A 511 21.93 -20.23 -45.01
CA PHE A 511 20.73 -20.11 -44.20
C PHE A 511 20.33 -18.64 -44.10
N THR A 512 19.56 -18.12 -45.05
CA THR A 512 18.82 -16.87 -44.83
C THR A 512 17.70 -17.16 -43.85
N GLU A 513 17.97 -16.95 -42.56
CA GLU A 513 16.93 -16.86 -41.54
C GLU A 513 15.84 -15.88 -42.02
N PRO A 514 14.56 -16.28 -42.10
CA PRO A 514 13.51 -15.28 -42.07
C PRO A 514 13.60 -14.58 -40.72
N LYS A 515 14.09 -13.33 -40.77
CA LYS A 515 13.96 -12.31 -39.72
C LYS A 515 12.47 -12.05 -39.50
N ILE A 516 11.76 -12.96 -38.86
CA ILE A 516 10.62 -12.51 -38.06
C ILE A 516 11.25 -11.58 -37.03
N ASP A 517 10.79 -10.33 -37.01
CA ASP A 517 11.38 -9.23 -36.27
C ASP A 517 11.14 -9.36 -34.75
N LEU A 518 11.47 -10.52 -34.19
CA LEU A 518 11.48 -10.83 -32.76
C LEU A 518 12.39 -9.87 -31.99
N VAL A 519 13.31 -9.20 -32.69
CA VAL A 519 14.25 -8.19 -32.16
C VAL A 519 13.56 -6.84 -31.89
N THR A 520 12.59 -6.42 -32.71
CA THR A 520 11.83 -5.17 -32.48
C THR A 520 10.76 -5.33 -31.41
N LEU A 521 10.01 -6.44 -31.40
CA LEU A 521 9.07 -6.78 -30.31
C LEU A 521 9.81 -6.78 -28.95
N SER A 522 11.01 -7.33 -28.96
CA SER A 522 11.95 -7.41 -27.84
C SER A 522 12.30 -6.06 -27.18
N LYS A 523 12.59 -5.03 -27.99
CA LYS A 523 12.97 -3.70 -27.48
C LYS A 523 11.75 -2.97 -26.94
N ALA A 524 10.60 -3.11 -27.61
CA ALA A 524 9.33 -2.57 -27.15
C ALA A 524 8.90 -3.17 -25.79
N SER A 525 8.94 -4.50 -25.63
CA SER A 525 8.58 -5.15 -24.37
C SER A 525 9.46 -4.72 -23.18
N ARG A 526 10.78 -4.54 -23.40
CA ARG A 526 11.68 -4.08 -22.34
C ARG A 526 11.42 -2.62 -21.95
N LYS A 527 11.10 -1.76 -22.92
CA LYS A 527 10.69 -0.37 -22.64
C LYS A 527 9.37 -0.30 -21.86
N LEU A 528 8.37 -1.11 -22.23
CA LEU A 528 7.11 -1.21 -21.47
C LEU A 528 7.35 -1.70 -20.05
N LEU A 529 8.19 -2.72 -19.87
CA LEU A 529 8.56 -3.23 -18.55
C LEU A 529 9.18 -2.13 -17.67
N ASN A 530 10.17 -1.41 -18.20
CA ASN A 530 10.84 -0.32 -17.47
C ASN A 530 9.85 0.77 -17.04
N ALA A 531 8.85 1.04 -17.85
CA ALA A 531 7.80 2.00 -17.49
C ALA A 531 6.80 1.47 -16.49
N ALA A 532 6.38 0.21 -16.60
CA ALA A 532 5.54 -0.40 -15.58
C ALA A 532 6.25 -0.34 -14.21
N ILE A 533 7.56 -0.60 -14.19
CA ILE A 533 8.41 -0.45 -13.00
C ILE A 533 8.45 1.00 -12.52
N LEU A 534 8.63 1.98 -13.43
CA LEU A 534 8.64 3.41 -13.07
C LEU A 534 7.31 3.84 -12.47
N ILE A 535 6.18 3.47 -13.09
CA ILE A 535 4.83 3.77 -12.59
C ILE A 535 4.63 3.14 -11.22
N THR A 536 5.03 1.87 -11.06
CA THR A 536 4.96 1.17 -9.76
C THR A 536 5.85 1.85 -8.71
N ALA A 537 7.03 2.37 -9.11
CA ALA A 537 7.91 3.12 -8.23
C ALA A 537 7.27 4.44 -7.79
N VAL A 538 6.66 5.20 -8.71
CA VAL A 538 5.98 6.47 -8.39
C VAL A 538 4.78 6.22 -7.46
N ILE A 539 3.93 5.24 -7.77
CA ILE A 539 2.79 4.86 -6.92
C ILE A 539 3.30 4.39 -5.55
N GLY A 540 4.33 3.55 -5.50
CA GLY A 540 4.91 3.07 -4.25
C GLY A 540 5.49 4.19 -3.40
N LEU A 541 6.22 5.13 -4.00
CA LEU A 541 6.75 6.31 -3.31
C LEU A 541 5.61 7.20 -2.80
N TRP A 542 4.58 7.44 -3.61
CA TRP A 542 3.40 8.18 -3.18
C TRP A 542 2.75 7.53 -1.96
N LEU A 543 2.51 6.22 -1.98
CA LEU A 543 1.91 5.51 -0.85
C LEU A 543 2.77 5.61 0.43
N ILE A 544 4.09 5.53 0.31
CA ILE A 544 5.01 5.60 1.46
C ILE A 544 5.04 7.01 2.07
N TRP A 545 5.09 8.05 1.23
CA TRP A 545 5.28 9.43 1.68
C TRP A 545 3.96 10.17 1.95
N SER A 546 2.82 9.65 1.45
CA SER A 546 1.49 10.27 1.62
C SER A 546 1.13 10.52 3.09
N GLU A 547 1.50 9.62 4.00
CA GLU A 547 1.25 9.77 5.45
C GLU A 547 2.01 10.95 6.09
N SER A 548 3.02 11.50 5.42
CA SER A 548 3.81 12.66 5.88
C SER A 548 3.57 13.93 5.08
N LEU A 549 2.73 13.88 4.03
CA LEU A 549 2.35 15.08 3.29
C LEU A 549 1.58 16.09 4.16
N PRO A 550 0.67 15.69 5.07
CA PRO A 550 -0.03 16.66 5.95
C PRO A 550 0.93 17.50 6.78
N ALA A 551 2.08 16.96 7.19
CA ALA A 551 3.11 17.72 7.88
C ALA A 551 3.65 18.90 7.07
N LEU A 552 3.64 18.84 5.74
CA LEU A 552 4.07 19.96 4.92
C LEU A 552 3.10 21.15 5.00
N GLY A 553 1.87 20.97 5.51
CA GLY A 553 0.87 22.03 5.70
C GLY A 553 1.35 23.19 6.59
N VAL A 554 2.25 22.93 7.55
CA VAL A 554 2.88 24.01 8.34
C VAL A 554 3.63 25.01 7.44
N LEU A 555 4.16 24.58 6.30
CA LEU A 555 4.82 25.47 5.34
C LEU A 555 3.85 26.43 4.64
N ASP A 556 2.54 26.15 4.68
CA ASP A 556 1.49 27.05 4.19
C ASP A 556 1.21 28.21 5.16
N THR A 557 1.71 28.13 6.40
CA THR A 557 1.63 29.24 7.37
C THR A 557 2.71 30.30 7.16
N ILE A 558 3.72 30.03 6.31
CA ILE A 558 4.85 30.94 6.05
C ILE A 558 4.61 31.64 4.70
N PRO A 559 3.99 32.84 4.68
CA PRO A 559 3.79 33.59 3.44
C PRO A 559 5.13 34.13 2.93
N LEU A 560 5.38 33.98 1.62
CA LEU A 560 6.53 34.56 0.94
C LEU A 560 6.16 35.86 0.23
N TRP A 561 5.08 35.86 -0.54
CA TRP A 561 4.46 37.05 -1.13
C TRP A 561 2.95 36.86 -1.25
N GLN A 562 2.22 37.91 -1.66
CA GLN A 562 0.77 37.86 -1.85
C GLN A 562 0.41 38.23 -3.29
N HIS A 563 -0.72 37.73 -3.76
CA HIS A 563 -1.31 38.11 -5.04
C HIS A 563 -2.81 38.29 -4.90
N THR A 564 -3.39 39.15 -5.72
CA THR A 564 -4.83 39.35 -5.80
C THR A 564 -5.49 38.20 -6.56
N ALA A 565 -6.39 37.48 -5.90
CA ALA A 565 -7.19 36.44 -6.51
C ALA A 565 -8.68 36.65 -6.19
N MET A 566 -9.53 36.32 -7.16
CA MET A 566 -10.97 36.26 -6.97
C MET A 566 -11.33 34.96 -6.23
N VAL A 567 -11.67 35.05 -4.95
CA VAL A 567 -12.14 33.91 -4.15
C VAL A 567 -13.60 34.18 -3.79
N ASN A 568 -14.50 33.27 -4.18
CA ASN A 568 -15.95 33.42 -3.99
C ASN A 568 -16.53 34.74 -4.55
N GLY A 569 -15.95 35.27 -5.65
CA GLY A 569 -16.40 36.50 -6.30
C GLY A 569 -15.93 37.79 -5.63
N VAL A 570 -15.06 37.71 -4.61
CA VAL A 570 -14.46 38.86 -3.94
C VAL A 570 -12.96 38.86 -4.20
N GLU A 571 -12.41 40.03 -4.52
CA GLU A 571 -10.95 40.21 -4.61
C GLU A 571 -10.35 40.08 -3.22
N THR A 572 -9.52 39.05 -3.03
CA THR A 572 -8.83 38.79 -1.78
C THR A 572 -7.34 38.60 -2.03
N GLN A 573 -6.52 39.07 -1.09
CA GLN A 573 -5.07 38.85 -1.12
C GLN A 573 -4.79 37.42 -0.65
N VAL A 574 -4.31 36.58 -1.55
CA VAL A 574 -3.96 35.19 -1.26
C VAL A 574 -2.44 35.07 -1.17
N PRO A 575 -1.89 34.57 -0.05
CA PRO A 575 -0.46 34.37 0.09
C PRO A 575 0.03 33.20 -0.76
N VAL A 576 1.20 33.38 -1.38
CA VAL A 576 2.00 32.28 -1.89
C VAL A 576 3.00 31.89 -0.81
N THR A 577 2.96 30.63 -0.41
CA THR A 577 3.61 30.12 0.79
C THR A 577 4.90 29.37 0.47
N LEU A 578 5.68 29.02 1.50
CA LEU A 578 6.81 28.11 1.34
C LEU A 578 6.36 26.71 0.87
N GLY A 579 5.18 26.27 1.29
CA GLY A 579 4.53 25.04 0.81
C GLY A 579 4.28 25.06 -0.70
N ASN A 580 3.78 26.18 -1.23
CA ASN A 580 3.61 26.37 -2.67
C ASN A 580 4.94 26.27 -3.45
N LEU A 581 6.04 26.82 -2.92
CA LEU A 581 7.36 26.71 -3.55
C LEU A 581 7.84 25.24 -3.60
N LEU A 582 7.65 24.48 -2.52
CA LEU A 582 7.97 23.06 -2.49
C LEU A 582 7.12 22.27 -3.51
N LEU A 583 5.83 22.59 -3.61
CA LEU A 583 4.91 22.01 -4.60
C LEU A 583 5.38 22.33 -6.03
N VAL A 584 5.85 23.55 -6.31
CA VAL A 584 6.44 23.92 -7.60
C VAL A 584 7.63 23.02 -7.94
N VAL A 585 8.56 22.81 -6.99
CA VAL A 585 9.70 21.91 -7.21
C VAL A 585 9.23 20.49 -7.53
N ALA A 586 8.24 19.99 -6.79
CA ALA A 586 7.67 18.66 -7.04
C ALA A 586 7.02 18.56 -8.43
N ILE A 587 6.23 19.56 -8.84
CA ILE A 587 5.59 19.63 -10.17
C ILE A 587 6.66 19.67 -11.27
N VAL A 588 7.73 20.47 -11.11
CA VAL A 588 8.83 20.55 -12.09
C VAL A 588 9.50 19.19 -12.24
N VAL A 589 9.87 18.53 -11.13
CA VAL A 589 10.49 17.20 -11.17
C VAL A 589 9.56 16.17 -11.82
N ALA A 590 8.28 16.16 -11.44
CA ALA A 590 7.28 15.26 -12.01
C ALA A 590 7.11 15.51 -13.51
N THR A 591 7.07 16.76 -13.95
CA THR A 591 6.94 17.15 -15.36
C THR A 591 8.17 16.74 -16.17
N LEU A 592 9.38 16.91 -15.63
CA LEU A 592 10.63 16.49 -16.28
C LEU A 592 10.71 14.96 -16.42
N VAL A 593 10.27 14.22 -15.39
CA VAL A 593 10.18 12.76 -15.45
C VAL A 593 9.11 12.35 -16.45
N ALA A 594 7.93 12.98 -16.42
CA ALA A 594 6.81 12.62 -17.27
C ALA A 594 7.09 12.91 -18.75
N SER A 595 7.55 14.12 -19.07
CA SER A 595 7.87 14.53 -20.46
C SER A 595 8.94 13.66 -21.12
N ARG A 596 9.88 13.09 -20.34
CA ARG A 596 10.89 12.17 -20.87
C ARG A 596 10.39 10.74 -21.05
N ASN A 597 9.54 10.26 -20.15
CA ASN A 597 9.15 8.86 -20.11
C ASN A 597 7.80 8.58 -20.78
N LEU A 598 6.75 9.37 -20.52
CA LEU A 598 5.38 9.11 -20.98
C LEU A 598 5.22 9.11 -22.51
N PRO A 599 5.77 10.09 -23.27
CA PRO A 599 5.61 10.09 -24.73
C PRO A 599 6.16 8.83 -25.39
N SER A 600 7.29 8.35 -24.88
CA SER A 600 7.92 7.11 -25.36
C SER A 600 7.06 5.87 -25.08
N LEU A 601 6.19 5.92 -24.07
CA LEU A 601 5.28 4.82 -23.74
C LEU A 601 4.03 4.83 -24.57
N LEU A 602 3.47 6.02 -24.79
CA LEU A 602 2.32 6.20 -25.66
C LEU A 602 2.65 5.69 -27.07
N GLU A 603 3.85 6.00 -27.59
CA GLU A 603 4.34 5.48 -28.86
C GLU A 603 4.29 3.94 -28.92
N ILE A 604 4.72 3.26 -27.86
CA ILE A 604 4.78 1.79 -27.84
C ILE A 604 3.39 1.16 -27.73
N VAL A 605 2.52 1.73 -26.87
CA VAL A 605 1.15 1.21 -26.70
C VAL A 605 0.37 1.41 -28.00
N LEU A 606 0.48 2.57 -28.64
CA LEU A 606 -0.18 2.84 -29.92
C LEU A 606 0.32 1.90 -31.02
N LEU A 607 1.61 1.57 -31.05
CA LEU A 607 2.18 0.60 -31.99
C LEU A 607 1.60 -0.80 -31.87
N GLN A 608 1.10 -1.18 -30.68
CA GLN A 608 0.52 -2.50 -30.48
C GLN A 608 -0.92 -2.61 -31.02
N TYR A 609 -1.62 -1.49 -31.16
CA TYR A 609 -3.03 -1.45 -31.57
C TYR A 609 -3.29 -0.77 -32.92
N PHE A 610 -2.37 0.07 -33.40
CA PHE A 610 -2.54 0.87 -34.62
C PHE A 610 -1.30 0.80 -35.53
N HIS A 611 -1.52 0.58 -36.83
CA HIS A 611 -0.49 0.63 -37.86
C HIS A 611 -0.20 2.09 -38.24
N LEU A 612 0.59 2.79 -37.42
CA LEU A 612 0.92 4.21 -37.63
C LEU A 612 2.18 4.38 -38.49
N SER A 613 2.15 5.35 -39.41
CA SER A 613 3.33 5.76 -40.18
C SER A 613 4.44 6.32 -39.28
N SER A 614 5.68 6.33 -39.76
CA SER A 614 6.82 6.93 -39.03
C SER A 614 6.61 8.42 -38.71
N GLY A 615 5.97 9.17 -39.62
CA GLY A 615 5.65 10.58 -39.41
C GLY A 615 4.61 10.78 -38.30
N SER A 616 3.52 10.01 -38.31
CA SER A 616 2.48 10.07 -37.28
C SER A 616 3.00 9.72 -35.89
N ARG A 617 3.92 8.74 -35.80
CA ARG A 617 4.56 8.35 -34.52
C ARG A 617 5.40 9.47 -33.93
N TYR A 618 6.23 10.09 -34.77
CA TYR A 618 7.04 11.23 -34.35
C TYR A 618 6.16 12.40 -33.90
N ALA A 619 5.10 12.71 -34.66
CA ALA A 619 4.17 13.77 -34.32
C ALA A 619 3.47 13.54 -32.97
N ILE A 620 2.91 12.34 -32.74
CA ILE A 620 2.22 12.01 -31.49
C ILE A 620 3.17 12.09 -30.29
N ARG A 621 4.39 11.52 -30.41
CA ARG A 621 5.40 11.57 -29.35
C ARG A 621 5.77 13.02 -29.01
N THR A 622 6.05 13.83 -30.02
CA THR A 622 6.46 15.23 -29.83
C THR A 622 5.32 16.06 -29.24
N LEU A 623 4.10 15.92 -29.78
CA LEU A 623 2.91 16.64 -29.32
C LEU A 623 2.57 16.26 -27.86
N THR A 624 2.64 14.97 -27.52
CA THR A 624 2.42 14.51 -26.13
C THR A 624 3.45 15.11 -25.18
N GLY A 625 4.72 15.17 -25.60
CA GLY A 625 5.78 15.82 -24.82
C GLY A 625 5.49 17.30 -24.56
N TYR A 626 5.04 18.03 -25.58
CA TYR A 626 4.65 19.44 -25.45
C TYR A 626 3.42 19.63 -24.58
N VAL A 627 2.39 18.78 -24.70
CA VAL A 627 1.19 18.83 -23.85
C VAL A 627 1.57 18.62 -22.38
N ILE A 628 2.42 17.64 -22.08
CA ILE A 628 2.90 17.39 -20.70
C ILE A 628 3.69 18.61 -20.19
N ALA A 629 4.62 19.13 -20.99
CA ALA A 629 5.43 20.28 -20.59
C ALA A 629 4.58 21.54 -20.36
N ALA A 630 3.62 21.82 -21.26
CA ALA A 630 2.69 22.93 -21.14
C ALA A 630 1.80 22.78 -19.90
N THR A 631 1.28 21.58 -19.64
CA THR A 631 0.47 21.29 -18.45
C THR A 631 1.26 21.52 -17.18
N GLY A 632 2.50 21.02 -17.10
CA GLY A 632 3.40 21.25 -15.97
C GLY A 632 3.72 22.74 -15.77
N MET A 633 3.95 23.47 -16.86
CA MET A 633 4.18 24.92 -16.81
C MET A 633 2.97 25.68 -16.25
N VAL A 634 1.75 25.33 -16.66
CA VAL A 634 0.51 25.92 -16.14
C VAL A 634 0.33 25.59 -14.64
N MET A 635 0.63 24.35 -14.23
CA MET A 635 0.57 23.96 -12.81
C MET A 635 1.58 24.74 -11.97
N VAL A 636 2.82 24.91 -12.45
CA VAL A 636 3.84 25.75 -11.78
C VAL A 636 3.38 27.19 -11.67
N PHE A 637 2.88 27.77 -12.77
CA PHE A 637 2.41 29.15 -12.78
C PHE A 637 1.27 29.37 -11.77
N LYS A 638 0.29 28.44 -11.72
CA LYS A 638 -0.79 28.48 -10.74
C LYS A 638 -0.26 28.38 -9.30
N ALA A 639 0.70 27.50 -9.04
CA ALA A 639 1.27 27.32 -7.71
C ALA A 639 2.06 28.55 -7.23
N VAL A 640 2.65 29.33 -8.15
CA VAL A 640 3.35 30.60 -7.87
C VAL A 640 2.36 31.79 -7.74
N GLY A 641 1.05 31.55 -7.78
CA GLY A 641 0.03 32.61 -7.67
C GLY A 641 -0.24 33.36 -8.98
N GLY A 642 0.10 32.75 -10.13
CA GLY A 642 -0.25 33.27 -11.44
C GLY A 642 -1.75 33.07 -11.74
N SER A 643 -2.38 34.08 -12.32
CA SER A 643 -3.81 34.04 -12.65
C SER A 643 -4.07 33.53 -14.07
N TRP A 644 -5.18 32.81 -14.28
CA TRP A 644 -5.54 32.31 -15.62
C TRP A 644 -5.63 33.43 -16.66
N SER A 645 -6.12 34.62 -16.27
CA SER A 645 -6.20 35.82 -17.14
C SER A 645 -4.84 36.23 -17.71
N GLN A 646 -3.75 36.02 -16.97
CA GLN A 646 -2.39 36.36 -17.42
C GLN A 646 -1.83 35.42 -18.50
N ILE A 647 -2.37 34.21 -18.62
CA ILE A 647 -1.92 33.23 -19.62
C ILE A 647 -2.84 33.22 -20.85
N GLN A 648 -4.07 33.73 -20.74
CA GLN A 648 -5.06 33.71 -21.81
C GLN A 648 -4.54 34.31 -23.12
N TRP A 649 -3.89 35.47 -23.08
CA TRP A 649 -3.35 36.10 -24.30
C TRP A 649 -2.24 35.26 -24.94
N LEU A 650 -1.40 34.59 -24.15
CA LEU A 650 -0.31 33.77 -24.64
C LEU A 650 -0.86 32.51 -25.33
N VAL A 651 -1.83 31.85 -24.70
CA VAL A 651 -2.51 30.68 -25.27
C VAL A 651 -3.31 31.04 -26.51
N ALA A 652 -4.01 32.18 -26.50
CA ALA A 652 -4.74 32.67 -27.66
C ALA A 652 -3.81 32.98 -28.84
N ALA A 653 -2.71 33.71 -28.61
CA ALA A 653 -1.73 34.03 -29.66
C ALA A 653 -1.09 32.76 -30.24
N LEU A 654 -0.72 31.80 -29.39
CA LEU A 654 -0.13 30.53 -29.81
C LEU A 654 -1.15 29.66 -30.57
N GLY A 655 -2.41 29.64 -30.13
CA GLY A 655 -3.50 28.94 -30.82
C GLY A 655 -3.81 29.52 -32.20
N VAL A 656 -3.87 30.85 -32.31
CA VAL A 656 -4.05 31.56 -33.59
C VAL A 656 -2.87 31.31 -34.53
N GLY A 657 -1.62 31.43 -34.03
CA GLY A 657 -0.42 31.17 -34.81
C GLY A 657 -0.34 29.73 -35.34
N ILE A 658 -0.69 28.74 -34.51
CA ILE A 658 -0.78 27.34 -34.91
C ILE A 658 -1.91 27.15 -35.94
N GLY A 659 -3.08 27.76 -35.73
CA GLY A 659 -4.23 27.67 -36.63
C GLY A 659 -3.92 28.21 -38.04
N PHE A 660 -3.26 29.37 -38.14
CA PHE A 660 -2.78 29.90 -39.41
C PHE A 660 -1.72 28.99 -40.06
N GLY A 661 -0.79 28.44 -39.28
CA GLY A 661 0.24 27.54 -39.80
C GLY A 661 -0.30 26.19 -40.30
N LEU A 662 -1.43 25.71 -39.77
CA LEU A 662 -2.11 24.49 -40.21
C LEU A 662 -3.15 24.72 -41.32
N GLN A 663 -3.45 25.98 -41.64
CA GLN A 663 -4.53 26.33 -42.57
C GLN A 663 -4.36 25.68 -43.94
N GLU A 664 -3.15 25.68 -44.51
CA GLU A 664 -2.85 25.05 -45.81
C GLU A 664 -3.01 23.51 -45.77
N ILE A 665 -2.68 22.88 -44.65
CA ILE A 665 -2.80 21.42 -44.48
C ILE A 665 -4.26 21.02 -44.40
N VAL A 666 -5.09 21.80 -43.68
CA VAL A 666 -6.54 21.53 -43.55
C VAL A 666 -7.26 21.83 -44.86
N ALA A 667 -6.89 22.89 -45.58
CA ALA A 667 -7.46 23.22 -46.88
C ALA A 667 -7.28 22.07 -47.89
N ASN A 668 -6.10 21.44 -47.93
CA ASN A 668 -5.82 20.25 -48.75
C ASN A 668 -6.56 18.97 -48.33
N PHE A 669 -7.22 18.94 -47.17
CA PHE A 669 -7.98 17.78 -46.70
C PHE A 669 -9.48 17.89 -47.04
N ILE A 670 -9.95 19.12 -47.25
CA ILE A 670 -11.35 19.45 -47.59
C ILE A 670 -11.51 19.64 -49.10
N SER A 671 -10.43 20.05 -49.79
CA SER A 671 -10.34 20.12 -51.24
C SER A 671 -9.98 18.79 -51.87
#